data_AF-A0A1Q5PXI3-F1
#
_entry.id   AF-A0A1Q5PXI3-F1
#
_cell.length_a   1.000
_cell.length_b   1.000
_cell.length_c   1.000
_cell.angle_alpha   90.00
_cell.angle_beta   90.00
_cell.angle_gamma   90.00
#
_symmetry.space_group_name_H-M   'P 1'
#
loop_
_entity.id
_entity.type
_entity.pdbx_description
1 polymer ?
#
loop_
_entity_poly.entity_id
_entity_poly.type
_entity_poly.pdbx_seq_one_letter_code
_entity_poly.pdbx_strand_id
1 'polypeptide(L)'
;MAAQIGPLAGVIDSVAAAYEQAVDTDIPDLWEEYREVVTHYAGLIDQVHTEVAQRVVLSANPTQAVMEAAVEAGRLEEQRDGQLQAIVGRYERLLEGLDEAIGQAAGQIGGACEAIAPASVTGRGRAALAQHLFPATDFPLVAAQARWEQADAQAPLIADFLRSRHHSNTDLNEFFDTYGASLRDPFVVTALTRYITPQQLAGFALDLAEEDLTVEGHTGGWGRSKEEMLDLLGTTFVLATGGQNLTDAQTQSLFDLASSALHDRDGNTPAQLTDHFLDRLRDTGAQTHTSPVPAFTGITNFQIFTQLVGHAATNNPELALGPEFYSPSDGQQSTASALIEWEHRERNNIQHEIGLSNTLVPLISSADPRLHDPLHALFLASDGPHSTLQAVIDQDADAALGQADPSVQHEYHRRAALRDFLLSDSPLTDPKTGHDISTTRYLTGHRVEQLNSGLTMGFRDGGDAFGRLLAQATAPLPPPEGMNPAQAAAWEEVDKTRAQVAGEFLVGYMDGMDNSTGLSEHNATAYLTKHNFGDQNQALRHWAAHITAPQVEGLAYSLMSDHYPEEGQYVLPTRMQEGQHSLPLLHPNQAARLVVHGGFLSDLARVPVTADPTDPPAPLEVLQNATITGFRRDMEAAFDLPTDQQQPTNLQTAISKWQRLHETIYRAPATNVYNDAVEDFGQDLKIRKLHGKIASLTPLTSGNPLASAAIPFLKQFTSSYLAAPPSTDAMTEASKLLPVAGKDSLQDLTLAFLSRAAEEEVFINNNGDVVTPEDTLIDPATGKLIPFIQQTAEQKAVFQKFLLENTTLSPALVELFDGHLLNQVASTEANEQVNGKTHGQ
;
A
#
# COMPACT_ATOMS: atom_id res chain seq x y z
N MET A 1 13.35 -10.25 -35.10
CA MET A 1 13.12 -9.62 -36.42
C MET A 1 14.28 -9.83 -37.42
N ALA A 2 15.53 -9.46 -37.11
CA ALA A 2 16.66 -9.64 -38.04
C ALA A 2 16.89 -11.10 -38.50
N ALA A 3 16.66 -12.08 -37.62
CA ALA A 3 16.76 -13.51 -37.95
C ALA A 3 15.65 -14.01 -38.92
N GLN A 4 14.52 -13.30 -39.01
CA GLN A 4 13.42 -13.65 -39.92
C GLN A 4 13.53 -12.93 -41.27
N ILE A 5 14.10 -11.71 -41.30
CA ILE A 5 14.24 -10.92 -42.53
C ILE A 5 15.51 -11.29 -43.30
N GLY A 6 16.61 -11.60 -42.60
CA GLY A 6 17.91 -11.90 -43.22
C GLY A 6 17.89 -12.98 -44.31
N PRO A 7 17.16 -14.10 -44.14
CA PRO A 7 17.08 -15.15 -45.15
C PRO A 7 16.27 -14.79 -46.41
N LEU A 8 15.39 -13.78 -46.36
CA LEU A 8 14.46 -13.46 -47.45
C LEU A 8 15.16 -12.88 -48.69
N ALA A 9 16.31 -12.22 -48.51
CA ALA A 9 17.11 -11.75 -49.64
C ALA A 9 17.58 -12.91 -50.52
N GLY A 10 18.05 -14.01 -49.91
CA GLY A 10 18.48 -15.20 -50.64
C GLY A 10 17.34 -15.91 -51.38
N VAL A 11 16.10 -15.80 -50.87
CA VAL A 11 14.91 -16.33 -51.54
C VAL A 11 14.60 -15.54 -52.82
N ILE A 12 14.63 -14.21 -52.75
CA ILE A 12 14.41 -13.35 -53.93
C ILE A 12 15.51 -13.56 -54.96
N ASP A 13 16.77 -13.65 -54.52
CA ASP A 13 17.91 -13.90 -55.40
C ASP A 13 17.80 -15.26 -56.11
N SER A 14 17.29 -16.29 -55.42
CA SER A 14 17.08 -17.61 -56.02
C SER A 14 16.00 -17.63 -57.11
N VAL A 15 14.92 -16.86 -56.94
CA VAL A 15 13.86 -16.70 -57.95
C VAL A 15 14.38 -15.90 -59.14
N ALA A 16 15.13 -14.83 -58.88
CA ALA A 16 15.76 -14.03 -59.94
C ALA A 16 16.70 -14.89 -60.78
N ALA A 17 17.55 -15.69 -60.15
CA ALA A 17 18.46 -16.61 -60.84
C ALA A 17 17.72 -17.67 -61.67
N ALA A 18 16.62 -18.24 -61.14
CA ALA A 18 15.81 -19.21 -61.89
C ALA A 18 15.13 -18.57 -63.11
N TYR A 19 14.65 -17.33 -62.97
CA TYR A 19 14.04 -16.58 -64.06
C TYR A 19 15.06 -16.18 -65.14
N GLU A 20 16.23 -15.67 -64.72
CA GLU A 20 17.35 -15.36 -65.63
C GLU A 20 17.77 -16.61 -66.42
N GLN A 21 17.97 -17.74 -65.75
CA GLN A 21 18.32 -19.00 -66.42
C GLN A 21 17.27 -19.42 -67.46
N ALA A 22 15.99 -19.34 -67.12
CA ALA A 22 14.90 -19.69 -68.01
C ALA A 22 14.81 -18.78 -69.24
N VAL A 23 14.92 -17.45 -69.05
CA VAL A 23 14.75 -16.47 -70.12
C VAL A 23 15.99 -16.37 -71.02
N ASP A 24 17.18 -16.40 -70.43
CA ASP A 24 18.41 -16.15 -71.17
C ASP A 24 18.99 -17.41 -71.82
N THR A 25 18.64 -18.60 -71.31
CA THR A 25 19.20 -19.87 -71.80
C THR A 25 18.12 -20.86 -72.22
N ASP A 26 17.29 -21.32 -71.30
CA ASP A 26 16.50 -22.54 -71.52
C ASP A 26 15.38 -22.35 -72.57
N ILE A 27 14.69 -21.21 -72.56
CA ILE A 27 13.64 -20.90 -73.55
C ILE A 27 14.24 -20.64 -74.94
N PRO A 28 15.30 -19.82 -75.10
CA PRO A 28 16.01 -19.68 -76.37
C PRO A 28 16.49 -21.01 -76.97
N ASP A 29 17.05 -21.90 -76.16
CA ASP A 29 17.53 -23.21 -76.61
C ASP A 29 16.39 -24.09 -77.13
N LEU A 30 15.27 -24.16 -76.39
CA LEU A 30 14.07 -24.88 -76.84
C LEU A 30 13.48 -24.27 -78.12
N TRP A 31 13.58 -22.94 -78.30
CA TRP A 31 13.12 -22.27 -79.50
C TRP A 31 14.01 -22.55 -80.73
N GLU A 32 15.32 -22.64 -80.54
CA GLU A 32 16.24 -23.07 -81.60
C GLU A 32 15.95 -24.53 -82.00
N GLU A 33 15.82 -25.44 -81.02
CA GLU A 33 15.49 -26.84 -81.28
C GLU A 33 14.15 -26.99 -82.02
N TYR A 34 13.13 -26.21 -81.64
CA TYR A 34 11.85 -26.16 -82.34
C TYR A 34 12.02 -25.77 -83.81
N ARG A 35 12.81 -24.72 -84.08
CA ARG A 35 13.09 -24.23 -85.43
C ARG A 35 13.85 -25.24 -86.27
N GLU A 36 14.82 -25.93 -85.68
CA GLU A 36 15.60 -26.98 -86.33
C GLU A 36 14.69 -28.14 -86.76
N VAL A 37 13.81 -28.62 -85.87
CA VAL A 37 12.84 -29.69 -86.18
C VAL A 37 11.91 -29.25 -87.32
N VAL A 38 11.32 -28.06 -87.24
CA VAL A 38 10.43 -27.54 -88.31
C VAL A 38 11.17 -27.48 -89.65
N THR A 39 12.39 -26.95 -89.66
CA THR A 39 13.20 -26.80 -90.88
C THR A 39 13.62 -28.14 -91.46
N HIS A 40 14.02 -29.08 -90.60
CA HIS A 40 14.46 -30.42 -91.00
C HIS A 40 13.34 -31.20 -91.69
N TYR A 41 12.16 -31.29 -91.08
CA TYR A 41 11.04 -32.04 -91.65
C TYR A 41 10.43 -31.34 -92.86
N ALA A 42 10.42 -30.00 -92.91
CA ALA A 42 10.05 -29.27 -94.12
C ALA A 42 10.95 -29.67 -95.30
N GLY A 43 12.27 -29.75 -95.09
CA GLY A 43 13.22 -30.18 -96.11
C GLY A 43 13.02 -31.64 -96.56
N LEU A 44 12.74 -32.57 -95.63
CA LEU A 44 12.45 -33.96 -95.96
C LEU A 44 11.15 -34.11 -96.77
N ILE A 45 10.10 -33.40 -96.39
CA ILE A 45 8.81 -33.43 -97.10
C ILE A 45 8.96 -32.84 -98.51
N ASP A 46 9.74 -31.76 -98.68
CA ASP A 46 10.02 -31.16 -99.99
C ASP A 46 10.81 -32.11 -100.90
N GLN A 47 11.73 -32.90 -100.32
CA GLN A 47 12.44 -33.97 -101.04
C GLN A 47 11.48 -35.07 -101.51
N VAL A 48 10.57 -35.53 -100.64
CA VAL A 48 9.54 -36.52 -101.00
C VAL A 48 8.64 -35.98 -102.12
N HIS A 49 8.22 -34.73 -102.05
CA HIS A 49 7.42 -34.09 -103.10
C HIS A 49 8.19 -33.96 -104.44
N THR A 50 9.45 -33.57 -104.39
CA THR A 50 10.31 -33.45 -105.57
C THR A 50 10.56 -34.82 -106.23
N GLU A 51 10.86 -35.83 -105.43
CA GLU A 51 11.10 -37.18 -105.90
C GLU A 51 9.84 -37.80 -106.53
N VAL A 52 8.66 -37.60 -105.91
CA VAL A 52 7.41 -38.11 -106.49
C VAL A 52 7.05 -37.39 -107.79
N ALA A 53 7.27 -36.08 -107.88
CA ALA A 53 7.03 -35.32 -109.11
C ALA A 53 7.89 -35.86 -110.27
N GLN A 54 9.14 -36.22 -110.01
CA GLN A 54 10.03 -36.86 -111.00
C GLN A 54 9.57 -38.27 -111.39
N ARG A 55 9.15 -39.09 -110.41
CA ARG A 55 8.65 -40.46 -110.65
C ARG A 55 7.33 -40.47 -111.44
N VAL A 56 6.43 -39.51 -111.20
CA VAL A 56 5.15 -39.37 -111.90
C VAL A 56 5.34 -39.04 -113.39
N VAL A 57 6.34 -38.21 -113.73
CA VAL A 57 6.66 -37.85 -115.13
C VAL A 57 7.20 -39.05 -115.94
N LEU A 58 7.78 -40.05 -115.28
CA LEU A 58 8.49 -41.18 -115.90
C LEU A 58 7.77 -42.54 -115.80
N SER A 59 6.58 -42.61 -115.19
CA SER A 59 5.94 -43.87 -114.76
C SER A 59 4.74 -44.32 -115.62
N ALA A 60 4.56 -45.64 -115.77
CA ALA A 60 3.37 -46.26 -116.38
C ALA A 60 2.15 -46.34 -115.42
N ASN A 61 2.30 -46.00 -114.13
CA ASN A 61 1.21 -46.03 -113.14
C ASN A 61 1.36 -44.89 -112.09
N PRO A 62 1.03 -43.63 -112.45
CA PRO A 62 1.32 -42.43 -111.66
C PRO A 62 0.54 -42.34 -110.34
N THR A 63 -0.65 -42.94 -110.25
CA THR A 63 -1.51 -42.86 -109.05
C THR A 63 -0.90 -43.59 -107.84
N GLN A 64 -0.19 -44.69 -108.05
CA GLN A 64 0.43 -45.45 -106.97
C GLN A 64 1.61 -44.70 -106.34
N ALA A 65 2.45 -44.05 -107.15
CA ALA A 65 3.60 -43.26 -106.67
C ALA A 65 3.15 -42.07 -105.80
N VAL A 66 2.07 -41.39 -106.20
CA VAL A 66 1.49 -40.28 -105.41
C VAL A 66 0.95 -40.78 -104.07
N MET A 67 0.31 -41.95 -104.03
CA MET A 67 -0.22 -42.54 -102.80
C MET A 67 0.90 -42.93 -101.82
N GLU A 68 1.97 -43.57 -102.31
CA GLU A 68 3.12 -43.97 -101.48
C GLU A 68 3.85 -42.75 -100.91
N ALA A 69 4.04 -41.68 -101.69
CA ALA A 69 4.63 -40.44 -101.19
C ALA A 69 3.73 -39.69 -100.19
N ALA A 70 2.40 -39.75 -100.35
CA ALA A 70 1.47 -39.18 -99.38
C ALA A 70 1.52 -39.91 -98.03
N VAL A 71 1.66 -41.24 -98.03
CA VAL A 71 1.85 -42.04 -96.80
C VAL A 71 3.18 -41.68 -96.13
N GLU A 72 4.26 -41.55 -96.89
CA GLU A 72 5.57 -41.21 -96.33
C GLU A 72 5.64 -39.77 -95.82
N ALA A 73 5.04 -38.80 -96.53
CA ALA A 73 4.90 -37.42 -96.05
C ALA A 73 4.07 -37.37 -94.76
N GLY A 74 2.95 -38.10 -94.69
CA GLY A 74 2.14 -38.21 -93.47
C GLY A 74 2.91 -38.84 -92.30
N ARG A 75 3.76 -39.84 -92.55
CA ARG A 75 4.65 -40.43 -91.53
C ARG A 75 5.68 -39.42 -91.01
N LEU A 76 6.23 -38.58 -91.87
CA LEU A 76 7.17 -37.52 -91.50
C LEU A 76 6.47 -36.39 -90.72
N GLU A 77 5.25 -36.03 -91.09
CA GLU A 77 4.42 -35.08 -90.34
C GLU A 77 4.10 -35.58 -88.93
N GLU A 78 3.72 -36.86 -88.78
CA GLU A 78 3.46 -37.48 -87.48
C GLU A 78 4.72 -37.51 -86.60
N GLN A 79 5.89 -37.78 -87.19
CA GLN A 79 7.18 -37.72 -86.48
C GLN A 79 7.57 -36.29 -86.07
N ARG A 80 7.36 -35.31 -86.95
CA ARG A 80 7.55 -33.88 -86.65
C ARG A 80 6.67 -33.49 -85.47
N ASP A 81 5.37 -33.77 -85.54
CA ASP A 81 4.40 -33.36 -84.53
C ASP A 81 4.70 -34.01 -83.17
N GLY A 82 5.12 -35.28 -83.17
CA GLY A 82 5.59 -35.95 -81.95
C GLY A 82 6.82 -35.29 -81.33
N GLN A 83 7.79 -34.84 -82.13
CA GLN A 83 8.96 -34.11 -81.62
C GLN A 83 8.62 -32.70 -81.16
N LEU A 84 7.80 -31.95 -81.91
CA LEU A 84 7.35 -30.62 -81.50
C LEU A 84 6.53 -30.68 -80.20
N GLN A 85 5.67 -31.70 -80.04
CA GLN A 85 4.91 -31.92 -78.81
C GLN A 85 5.84 -32.24 -77.62
N ALA A 86 6.95 -32.96 -77.84
CA ALA A 86 7.94 -33.20 -76.80
C ALA A 86 8.69 -31.93 -76.38
N ILE A 87 8.97 -31.01 -77.33
CA ILE A 87 9.57 -29.69 -77.04
C ILE A 87 8.59 -28.81 -76.25
N VAL A 88 7.34 -28.72 -76.71
CA VAL A 88 6.27 -27.99 -76.00
C VAL A 88 6.09 -28.53 -74.59
N GLY A 89 6.04 -29.86 -74.41
CA GLY A 89 5.94 -30.47 -73.09
C GLY A 89 7.19 -30.26 -72.19
N ARG A 90 8.36 -29.90 -72.73
CA ARG A 90 9.51 -29.45 -71.93
C ARG A 90 9.37 -27.97 -71.55
N TYR A 91 8.88 -27.14 -72.47
CA TYR A 91 8.59 -25.73 -72.21
C TYR A 91 7.51 -25.56 -71.13
N GLU A 92 6.42 -26.32 -71.19
CA GLU A 92 5.37 -26.31 -70.16
C GLU A 92 5.92 -26.69 -68.78
N ARG A 93 6.75 -27.74 -68.68
CA ARG A 93 7.42 -28.14 -67.43
C ARG A 93 8.37 -27.08 -66.89
N LEU A 94 9.01 -26.31 -67.76
CA LEU A 94 9.85 -25.19 -67.35
C LEU A 94 9.01 -24.07 -66.71
N LEU A 95 7.86 -23.73 -67.32
CA LEU A 95 6.92 -22.76 -66.74
C LEU A 95 6.36 -23.26 -65.40
N GLU A 96 5.97 -24.53 -65.29
CA GLU A 96 5.52 -25.13 -64.03
C GLU A 96 6.58 -25.06 -62.93
N GLY A 97 7.85 -25.31 -63.26
CA GLY A 97 8.96 -25.19 -62.33
C GLY A 97 9.21 -23.75 -61.85
N LEU A 98 9.04 -22.76 -62.74
CA LEU A 98 9.10 -21.34 -62.36
C LEU A 98 7.94 -20.95 -61.45
N ASP A 99 6.72 -21.37 -61.76
CA ASP A 99 5.54 -21.14 -60.94
C ASP A 99 5.68 -21.77 -59.55
N GLU A 100 6.25 -22.99 -59.46
CA GLU A 100 6.53 -23.64 -58.18
C GLU A 100 7.56 -22.85 -57.37
N ALA A 101 8.66 -22.39 -58.00
CA ALA A 101 9.67 -21.57 -57.34
C ALA A 101 9.11 -20.24 -56.81
N ILE A 102 8.27 -19.56 -57.61
CA ILE A 102 7.58 -18.34 -57.22
C ILE A 102 6.59 -18.63 -56.08
N GLY A 103 5.82 -19.71 -56.16
CA GLY A 103 4.87 -20.12 -55.13
C GLY A 103 5.55 -20.43 -53.79
N GLN A 104 6.68 -21.15 -53.81
CA GLN A 104 7.48 -21.43 -52.62
C GLN A 104 8.05 -20.14 -52.02
N ALA A 105 8.59 -19.24 -52.84
CA ALA A 105 9.10 -17.95 -52.39
C ALA A 105 8.00 -17.07 -51.78
N ALA A 106 6.83 -16.99 -52.43
CA ALA A 106 5.68 -16.27 -51.91
C ALA A 106 5.19 -16.84 -50.58
N GLY A 107 5.18 -18.17 -50.43
CA GLY A 107 4.84 -18.83 -49.17
C GLY A 107 5.83 -18.51 -48.04
N GLN A 108 7.13 -18.48 -48.34
CA GLN A 108 8.16 -18.13 -47.36
C GLN A 108 8.08 -16.66 -46.94
N ILE A 109 7.90 -15.74 -47.89
CA ILE A 109 7.70 -14.31 -47.61
C ILE A 109 6.42 -14.11 -46.79
N GLY A 110 5.31 -14.75 -47.19
CA GLY A 110 4.05 -14.70 -46.47
C GLY A 110 4.16 -15.21 -45.03
N GLY A 111 4.85 -16.33 -44.82
CA GLY A 111 5.11 -16.89 -43.50
C GLY A 111 5.98 -15.96 -42.62
N ALA A 112 6.99 -15.32 -43.20
CA ALA A 112 7.82 -14.35 -42.47
C ALA A 112 7.01 -13.09 -42.10
N CYS A 113 6.16 -12.59 -43.01
CA CYS A 113 5.26 -11.48 -42.72
C CYS A 113 4.27 -11.81 -41.60
N GLU A 114 3.63 -12.98 -41.65
CA GLU A 114 2.69 -13.43 -40.61
C GLU A 114 3.38 -13.63 -39.25
N ALA A 115 4.65 -14.08 -39.25
CA ALA A 115 5.42 -14.23 -38.01
C ALA A 115 5.82 -12.90 -37.36
N ILE A 116 5.97 -11.83 -38.15
CA ILE A 116 6.31 -10.48 -37.65
C ILE A 116 5.06 -9.70 -37.27
N ALA A 117 4.03 -9.76 -38.12
CA ALA A 117 2.81 -8.99 -37.98
C ALA A 117 1.60 -9.90 -38.25
N PRO A 118 1.25 -10.78 -37.30
CA PRO A 118 0.16 -11.73 -37.48
C PRO A 118 -1.14 -11.02 -37.85
N ALA A 119 -1.94 -11.61 -38.74
CA ALA A 119 -3.25 -11.08 -39.12
C ALA A 119 -4.18 -10.89 -37.91
N SER A 120 -4.09 -11.79 -36.92
CA SER A 120 -4.83 -11.74 -35.65
C SER A 120 -4.45 -10.53 -34.75
N VAL A 121 -3.26 -9.96 -34.96
CA VAL A 121 -2.77 -8.79 -34.22
C VAL A 121 -3.01 -7.52 -35.04
N THR A 122 -2.65 -7.51 -36.32
CA THR A 122 -2.83 -6.36 -37.21
C THR A 122 -4.30 -5.97 -37.40
N GLY A 123 -5.21 -6.96 -37.42
CA GLY A 123 -6.65 -6.73 -37.43
C GLY A 123 -7.18 -5.98 -36.19
N ARG A 124 -6.43 -5.98 -35.08
CA ARG A 124 -6.74 -5.22 -33.86
C ARG A 124 -6.14 -3.81 -33.86
N GLY A 125 -5.46 -3.40 -34.93
CA GLY A 125 -4.93 -2.04 -35.12
C GLY A 125 -3.45 -1.87 -34.77
N ARG A 126 -2.95 -0.64 -34.94
CA ARG A 126 -1.52 -0.30 -34.79
C ARG A 126 -1.01 -0.48 -33.36
N ALA A 127 -1.82 -0.13 -32.35
CA ALA A 127 -1.46 -0.29 -30.94
C ALA A 127 -1.24 -1.76 -30.55
N ALA A 128 -2.14 -2.65 -30.98
CA ALA A 128 -2.01 -4.08 -30.76
C ALA A 128 -0.75 -4.66 -31.45
N LEU A 129 -0.44 -4.19 -32.66
CA LEU A 129 0.80 -4.55 -33.34
C LEU A 129 2.04 -4.04 -32.60
N ALA A 130 2.00 -2.81 -32.09
CA ALA A 130 3.10 -2.24 -31.31
C ALA A 130 3.37 -3.04 -30.02
N GLN A 131 2.33 -3.41 -29.26
CA GLN A 131 2.47 -4.27 -28.07
C GLN A 131 3.04 -5.66 -28.40
N HIS A 132 2.70 -6.21 -29.57
CA HIS A 132 3.24 -7.50 -30.03
C HIS A 132 4.72 -7.39 -30.42
N LEU A 133 5.10 -6.31 -31.10
CA LEU A 133 6.47 -6.08 -31.56
C LEU A 133 7.42 -5.63 -30.43
N PHE A 134 6.88 -4.92 -29.45
CA PHE A 134 7.61 -4.33 -28.33
C PHE A 134 6.98 -4.80 -27.01
N PRO A 135 7.30 -6.02 -26.55
CA PRO A 135 6.73 -6.56 -25.34
C PRO A 135 7.15 -5.72 -24.12
N ALA A 136 6.25 -5.60 -23.14
CA ALA A 136 6.45 -4.77 -21.95
C ALA A 136 7.68 -5.17 -21.11
N THR A 137 8.12 -6.42 -21.19
CA THR A 137 9.33 -6.92 -20.51
C THR A 137 10.61 -6.26 -21.02
N ASP A 138 10.63 -5.89 -22.30
CA ASP A 138 11.84 -5.41 -22.98
C ASP A 138 11.73 -3.91 -23.29
N PHE A 139 10.51 -3.41 -23.54
CA PHE A 139 10.23 -2.04 -23.96
C PHE A 139 9.02 -1.44 -23.21
N PRO A 140 9.09 -1.30 -21.87
CA PRO A 140 7.94 -0.93 -21.05
C PRO A 140 7.31 0.41 -21.45
N LEU A 141 8.10 1.45 -21.71
CA LEU A 141 7.55 2.76 -22.11
C LEU A 141 6.83 2.72 -23.46
N VAL A 142 7.29 1.90 -24.42
CA VAL A 142 6.63 1.74 -25.73
C VAL A 142 5.33 0.95 -25.57
N ALA A 143 5.36 -0.11 -24.76
CA ALA A 143 4.16 -0.90 -24.46
C ALA A 143 3.10 -0.04 -23.74
N ALA A 144 3.52 0.81 -22.79
CA ALA A 144 2.64 1.73 -22.08
C ALA A 144 2.04 2.78 -23.01
N GLN A 145 2.84 3.40 -23.89
CA GLN A 145 2.34 4.36 -24.89
C GLN A 145 1.31 3.71 -25.83
N ALA A 146 1.58 2.48 -26.29
CA ALA A 146 0.63 1.75 -27.14
C ALA A 146 -0.68 1.43 -26.39
N ARG A 147 -0.61 1.07 -25.11
CA ARG A 147 -1.80 0.85 -24.27
C ARG A 147 -2.57 2.15 -24.02
N TRP A 148 -1.87 3.26 -23.81
CA TRP A 148 -2.48 4.58 -23.68
C TRP A 148 -3.23 5.01 -24.95
N GLU A 149 -2.65 4.82 -26.14
CA GLU A 149 -3.34 5.11 -27.41
C GLU A 149 -4.60 4.26 -27.61
N GLN A 150 -4.57 3.00 -27.18
CA GLN A 150 -5.74 2.13 -27.19
C GLN A 150 -6.80 2.63 -26.20
N ALA A 151 -6.39 3.02 -24.99
CA ALA A 151 -7.26 3.58 -23.97
C ALA A 151 -7.94 4.88 -24.43
N ASP A 152 -7.18 5.83 -24.99
CA ASP A 152 -7.70 7.09 -25.55
C ASP A 152 -8.71 6.85 -26.69
N ALA A 153 -8.55 5.77 -27.47
CA ALA A 153 -9.52 5.39 -28.48
C ALA A 153 -10.81 4.77 -27.91
N GLN A 154 -10.73 4.05 -26.78
CA GLN A 154 -11.87 3.42 -26.11
C GLN A 154 -12.67 4.40 -25.24
N ALA A 155 -11.98 5.29 -24.54
CA ALA A 155 -12.53 6.25 -23.58
C ALA A 155 -13.78 7.02 -24.07
N PRO A 156 -13.83 7.59 -25.30
CA PRO A 156 -15.03 8.30 -25.75
C PRO A 156 -16.24 7.37 -25.95
N LEU A 157 -16.04 6.12 -26.38
CA LEU A 157 -17.14 5.15 -26.57
C LEU A 157 -17.76 4.77 -25.22
N ILE A 158 -16.91 4.57 -24.21
CA ILE A 158 -17.35 4.29 -22.83
C ILE A 158 -18.10 5.51 -22.27
N ALA A 159 -17.54 6.72 -22.45
CA ALA A 159 -18.16 7.95 -21.96
C ALA A 159 -19.53 8.22 -22.60
N ASP A 160 -19.68 7.99 -23.91
CA ASP A 160 -20.95 8.21 -24.60
C ASP A 160 -22.07 7.32 -24.05
N PHE A 161 -21.74 6.08 -23.68
CA PHE A 161 -22.67 5.20 -22.98
C PHE A 161 -23.00 5.76 -21.59
N LEU A 162 -22.00 5.97 -20.74
CA LEU A 162 -22.19 6.40 -19.34
C LEU A 162 -22.87 7.76 -19.16
N ARG A 163 -22.79 8.66 -20.16
CA ARG A 163 -23.49 9.96 -20.14
C ARG A 163 -24.98 9.85 -20.46
N SER A 164 -25.38 8.80 -21.18
CA SER A 164 -26.75 8.61 -21.59
C SER A 164 -27.56 8.11 -20.40
N ARG A 165 -28.67 8.79 -20.10
CA ARG A 165 -29.58 8.32 -19.04
C ARG A 165 -30.53 7.26 -19.60
N HIS A 166 -30.73 6.21 -18.81
CA HIS A 166 -31.59 5.05 -19.10
C HIS A 166 -31.11 4.19 -20.28
N HIS A 167 -30.78 2.94 -19.98
CA HIS A 167 -30.39 1.93 -20.95
C HIS A 167 -31.31 0.72 -20.83
N SER A 168 -31.52 0.00 -21.93
CA SER A 168 -32.19 -1.29 -21.82
C SER A 168 -31.28 -2.29 -21.12
N ASN A 169 -31.86 -3.31 -20.47
CA ASN A 169 -31.10 -4.40 -19.85
C ASN A 169 -30.15 -5.10 -20.83
N THR A 170 -30.54 -5.21 -22.11
CA THR A 170 -29.68 -5.76 -23.17
C THR A 170 -28.46 -4.88 -23.41
N ASP A 171 -28.66 -3.57 -23.56
CA ASP A 171 -27.56 -2.63 -23.81
C ASP A 171 -26.60 -2.59 -22.61
N LEU A 172 -27.12 -2.66 -21.38
CA LEU A 172 -26.31 -2.75 -20.16
C LEU A 172 -25.45 -4.02 -20.16
N ASN A 173 -26.04 -5.18 -20.41
CA ASN A 173 -25.28 -6.43 -20.47
C ASN A 173 -24.19 -6.38 -21.56
N GLU A 174 -24.52 -5.91 -22.77
CA GLU A 174 -23.56 -5.78 -23.88
C GLU A 174 -22.42 -4.82 -23.53
N PHE A 175 -22.75 -3.69 -22.90
CA PHE A 175 -21.76 -2.72 -22.44
C PHE A 175 -20.81 -3.33 -21.41
N PHE A 176 -21.32 -4.00 -20.37
CA PHE A 176 -20.47 -4.59 -19.33
C PHE A 176 -19.70 -5.82 -19.84
N ASP A 177 -20.25 -6.61 -20.76
CA ASP A 177 -19.54 -7.69 -21.43
C ASP A 177 -18.37 -7.15 -22.28
N THR A 178 -18.55 -5.98 -22.89
CA THR A 178 -17.54 -5.38 -23.78
C THR A 178 -16.49 -4.56 -23.02
N TYR A 179 -16.91 -3.74 -22.05
CA TYR A 179 -16.08 -2.72 -21.40
C TYR A 179 -15.92 -2.92 -19.89
N GLY A 180 -16.54 -3.93 -19.29
CA GLY A 180 -16.47 -4.15 -17.84
C GLY A 180 -15.04 -4.32 -17.32
N ALA A 181 -14.18 -5.01 -18.08
CA ALA A 181 -12.76 -5.13 -17.75
C ALA A 181 -12.01 -3.79 -17.91
N SER A 182 -12.35 -2.99 -18.92
CA SER A 182 -11.76 -1.67 -19.16
C SER A 182 -12.02 -0.69 -18.02
N LEU A 183 -13.16 -0.81 -17.33
CA LEU A 183 -13.50 0.01 -16.16
C LEU A 183 -12.68 -0.33 -14.89
N ARG A 184 -11.79 -1.31 -14.97
CA ARG A 184 -10.79 -1.64 -13.93
C ARG A 184 -9.35 -1.36 -14.38
N ASP A 185 -9.16 -0.88 -15.61
CA ASP A 185 -7.83 -0.63 -16.20
C ASP A 185 -7.43 0.84 -15.96
N PRO A 186 -6.30 1.11 -15.28
CA PRO A 186 -5.88 2.48 -14.99
C PRO A 186 -5.62 3.32 -16.25
N PHE A 187 -5.13 2.73 -17.35
CA PHE A 187 -4.96 3.47 -18.61
C PHE A 187 -6.32 3.95 -19.15
N VAL A 188 -7.32 3.06 -19.17
CA VAL A 188 -8.63 3.37 -19.73
C VAL A 188 -9.39 4.34 -18.84
N VAL A 189 -9.38 4.12 -17.52
CA VAL A 189 -10.10 4.98 -16.58
C VAL A 189 -9.51 6.39 -16.54
N THR A 190 -8.17 6.54 -16.52
CA THR A 190 -7.57 7.87 -16.57
C THR A 190 -7.82 8.57 -17.91
N ALA A 191 -7.83 7.86 -19.04
CA ALA A 191 -8.25 8.45 -20.32
C ALA A 191 -9.74 8.82 -20.33
N LEU A 192 -10.59 8.06 -19.65
CA LEU A 192 -12.04 8.29 -19.55
C LEU A 192 -12.37 9.60 -18.83
N THR A 193 -11.58 10.03 -17.83
CA THR A 193 -11.84 11.28 -17.07
C THR A 193 -11.81 12.54 -17.92
N ARG A 194 -11.13 12.51 -19.07
CA ARG A 194 -11.19 13.58 -20.09
C ARG A 194 -12.62 13.80 -20.60
N TYR A 195 -13.39 12.72 -20.70
CA TYR A 195 -14.69 12.69 -21.36
C TYR A 195 -15.86 12.65 -20.36
N ILE A 196 -15.68 12.08 -19.17
CA ILE A 196 -16.75 11.98 -18.18
C ILE A 196 -16.49 12.88 -16.97
N THR A 197 -17.56 13.40 -16.37
CA THR A 197 -17.47 14.12 -15.10
C THR A 197 -17.84 13.22 -13.92
N PRO A 198 -17.38 13.52 -12.68
CA PRO A 198 -17.79 12.77 -11.49
C PRO A 198 -19.32 12.71 -11.33
N GLN A 199 -20.03 13.78 -11.69
CA GLN A 199 -21.50 13.87 -11.57
C GLN A 199 -22.21 13.00 -12.60
N GLN A 200 -21.62 12.82 -13.79
CA GLN A 200 -22.15 11.91 -14.81
C GLN A 200 -22.00 10.45 -14.36
N LEU A 201 -20.83 10.09 -13.82
CA LEU A 201 -20.58 8.75 -13.29
C LEU A 201 -21.49 8.45 -12.07
N ALA A 202 -21.66 9.43 -11.17
CA ALA A 202 -22.59 9.33 -10.04
C ALA A 202 -24.05 9.23 -10.51
N GLY A 203 -24.44 9.99 -11.53
CA GLY A 203 -25.76 9.93 -12.14
C GLY A 203 -26.05 8.56 -12.76
N PHE A 204 -25.08 7.94 -13.43
CA PHE A 204 -25.23 6.60 -13.98
C PHE A 204 -25.40 5.54 -12.88
N ALA A 205 -24.64 5.65 -11.78
CA ALA A 205 -24.82 4.77 -10.62
C ALA A 205 -26.20 4.91 -9.98
N LEU A 206 -26.73 6.13 -9.93
CA LEU A 206 -28.08 6.40 -9.46
C LEU A 206 -29.14 5.80 -10.38
N ASP A 207 -29.01 5.96 -11.70
CA ASP A 207 -29.91 5.38 -12.69
C ASP A 207 -29.94 3.84 -12.58
N LEU A 208 -28.80 3.18 -12.36
CA LEU A 208 -28.74 1.73 -12.10
C LEU A 208 -29.48 1.35 -10.80
N ALA A 209 -29.33 2.16 -9.75
CA ALA A 209 -30.00 1.89 -8.48
C ALA A 209 -31.52 2.09 -8.56
N GLU A 210 -31.99 3.02 -9.40
CA GLU A 210 -33.40 3.24 -9.70
C GLU A 210 -34.01 2.12 -10.54
N GLU A 211 -33.32 1.68 -11.60
CA GLU A 211 -33.78 0.63 -12.51
C GLU A 211 -34.06 -0.68 -11.76
N ASP A 212 -33.17 -1.03 -10.82
CA ASP A 212 -33.31 -2.18 -9.93
C ASP A 212 -34.60 -2.14 -9.09
N LEU A 213 -35.13 -0.95 -8.76
CA LEU A 213 -36.39 -0.81 -8.02
C LEU A 213 -37.64 -0.98 -8.91
N THR A 214 -37.47 -1.10 -10.24
CA THR A 214 -38.59 -1.24 -11.18
C THR A 214 -38.96 -2.71 -11.46
N VAL A 215 -40.15 -2.93 -12.01
CA VAL A 215 -40.59 -4.28 -12.43
C VAL A 215 -39.70 -4.85 -13.54
N GLU A 216 -39.12 -4.02 -14.41
CA GLU A 216 -38.21 -4.45 -15.49
C GLU A 216 -36.87 -4.94 -14.94
N GLY A 217 -36.33 -4.29 -13.90
CA GLY A 217 -35.18 -4.79 -13.14
C GLY A 217 -35.44 -6.15 -12.45
N HIS A 218 -36.63 -6.32 -11.86
CA HIS A 218 -36.99 -7.55 -11.12
C HIS A 218 -37.40 -8.76 -12.01
N THR A 219 -37.77 -8.54 -13.28
CA THR A 219 -38.38 -9.59 -14.12
C THR A 219 -37.40 -10.35 -15.05
N GLY A 220 -36.08 -10.17 -14.86
CA GLY A 220 -35.09 -11.18 -15.26
C GLY A 220 -34.43 -11.00 -16.64
N GLY A 221 -34.01 -9.77 -16.98
CA GLY A 221 -33.15 -9.50 -18.13
C GLY A 221 -31.68 -9.22 -17.79
N TRP A 222 -31.33 -9.11 -16.50
CA TRP A 222 -29.99 -8.77 -16.04
C TRP A 222 -29.11 -10.00 -15.82
N GLY A 223 -27.94 -10.02 -16.44
CA GLY A 223 -26.96 -11.10 -16.29
C GLY A 223 -25.98 -10.94 -15.12
N ARG A 224 -26.04 -9.81 -14.41
CA ARG A 224 -25.14 -9.41 -13.31
C ARG A 224 -25.94 -8.86 -12.14
N SER A 225 -25.40 -8.93 -10.93
CA SER A 225 -26.03 -8.31 -9.76
C SER A 225 -25.76 -6.80 -9.74
N LYS A 226 -26.67 -6.02 -9.15
CA LYS A 226 -26.48 -4.57 -8.95
C LYS A 226 -25.20 -4.26 -8.21
N GLU A 227 -24.92 -5.05 -7.18
CA GLU A 227 -23.73 -4.93 -6.34
C GLU A 227 -22.45 -5.10 -7.18
N GLU A 228 -22.41 -6.06 -8.12
CA GLU A 228 -21.27 -6.24 -9.02
C GLU A 228 -21.00 -5.00 -9.90
N MET A 229 -22.05 -4.30 -10.33
CA MET A 229 -21.90 -3.06 -11.11
C MET A 229 -21.51 -1.87 -10.25
N LEU A 230 -22.08 -1.74 -9.06
CA LEU A 230 -21.70 -0.68 -8.12
C LEU A 230 -20.26 -0.85 -7.66
N ASP A 231 -19.80 -2.08 -7.44
CA ASP A 231 -18.40 -2.45 -7.19
C ASP A 231 -17.48 -1.99 -8.34
N LEU A 232 -17.88 -2.26 -9.58
CA LEU A 232 -17.13 -1.84 -10.75
C LEU A 232 -17.07 -0.31 -10.91
N LEU A 233 -18.18 0.39 -10.69
CA LEU A 233 -18.23 1.86 -10.73
C LEU A 233 -17.45 2.48 -9.58
N GLY A 234 -17.46 1.87 -8.40
CA GLY A 234 -16.61 2.28 -7.27
C GLY A 234 -15.12 2.11 -7.59
N THR A 235 -14.74 0.99 -8.21
CA THR A 235 -13.37 0.77 -8.73
C THR A 235 -13.00 1.83 -9.75
N THR A 236 -13.91 2.15 -10.68
CA THR A 236 -13.72 3.22 -11.68
C THR A 236 -13.51 4.57 -11.01
N PHE A 237 -14.30 4.91 -9.99
CA PHE A 237 -14.13 6.16 -9.24
C PHE A 237 -12.77 6.22 -8.55
N VAL A 238 -12.33 5.15 -7.89
CA VAL A 238 -11.01 5.13 -7.24
C VAL A 238 -9.89 5.38 -8.25
N LEU A 239 -9.88 4.68 -9.39
CA LEU A 239 -8.87 4.88 -10.44
C LEU A 239 -8.96 6.29 -11.08
N ALA A 240 -10.18 6.85 -11.23
CA ALA A 240 -10.37 8.21 -11.73
C ALA A 240 -9.83 9.30 -10.78
N THR A 241 -9.65 8.97 -9.49
CA THR A 241 -8.99 9.84 -8.50
C THR A 241 -7.47 9.67 -8.45
N GLY A 242 -6.87 8.99 -9.44
CA GLY A 242 -5.44 8.68 -9.45
C GLY A 242 -5.06 7.49 -8.56
N GLY A 243 -6.05 6.73 -8.07
CA GLY A 243 -5.84 5.56 -7.23
C GLY A 243 -5.22 4.38 -7.98
N GLN A 244 -4.98 3.31 -7.23
CA GLN A 244 -4.36 2.09 -7.75
C GLN A 244 -5.24 0.87 -7.49
N ASN A 245 -5.12 -0.12 -8.38
CA ASN A 245 -5.74 -1.43 -8.23
C ASN A 245 -4.72 -2.54 -8.50
N LEU A 246 -4.23 -3.17 -7.44
CA LEU A 246 -3.18 -4.19 -7.52
C LEU A 246 -3.69 -5.61 -7.78
N THR A 247 -4.99 -5.77 -8.08
CA THR A 247 -5.52 -7.03 -8.63
C THR A 247 -4.78 -7.44 -9.92
N ASP A 248 -4.34 -6.45 -10.72
CA ASP A 248 -3.40 -6.62 -11.84
C ASP A 248 -2.19 -5.70 -11.64
N ALA A 249 -1.32 -6.08 -10.69
CA ALA A 249 -0.12 -5.32 -10.35
C ALA A 249 0.82 -5.05 -11.54
N GLN A 250 0.85 -5.92 -12.56
CA GLN A 250 1.69 -5.72 -13.75
C GLN A 250 1.18 -4.55 -14.60
N THR A 251 -0.14 -4.50 -14.83
CA THR A 251 -0.77 -3.37 -15.51
C THR A 251 -0.58 -2.07 -14.73
N GLN A 252 -0.81 -2.10 -13.41
CA GLN A 252 -0.66 -0.93 -12.55
C GLN A 252 0.78 -0.42 -12.58
N SER A 253 1.77 -1.29 -12.37
CA SER A 253 3.20 -0.91 -12.39
C SER A 253 3.63 -0.33 -13.74
N LEU A 254 3.11 -0.87 -14.85
CA LEU A 254 3.38 -0.33 -16.19
C LEU A 254 2.78 1.07 -16.37
N PHE A 255 1.58 1.31 -15.84
CA PHE A 255 0.93 2.61 -15.85
C PHE A 255 1.73 3.62 -15.01
N ASP A 256 2.05 3.28 -13.76
CA ASP A 256 2.78 4.15 -12.83
C ASP A 256 4.14 4.55 -13.40
N LEU A 257 4.88 3.58 -13.98
CA LEU A 257 6.17 3.81 -14.62
C LEU A 257 6.11 4.83 -15.75
N ALA A 258 5.08 4.77 -16.59
CA ALA A 258 4.97 5.57 -17.80
C ALA A 258 4.17 6.86 -17.61
N SER A 259 3.38 6.97 -16.54
CA SER A 259 2.38 8.02 -16.29
C SER A 259 2.89 9.43 -16.61
N SER A 260 4.07 9.80 -16.12
CA SER A 260 4.70 11.12 -16.33
C SER A 260 5.09 11.42 -17.79
N ALA A 261 5.26 10.39 -18.62
CA ALA A 261 5.61 10.52 -20.04
C ALA A 261 4.39 10.45 -20.97
N LEU A 262 3.25 9.94 -20.49
CA LEU A 262 2.02 9.84 -21.27
C LEU A 262 1.34 11.21 -21.39
N HIS A 263 0.74 11.45 -22.55
CA HIS A 263 0.01 12.67 -22.83
C HIS A 263 -1.24 12.34 -23.65
N ASP A 264 -2.35 13.00 -23.33
CA ASP A 264 -3.54 12.98 -24.17
C ASP A 264 -3.34 13.85 -25.43
N ARG A 265 -4.37 13.93 -26.28
CA ARG A 265 -4.32 14.73 -27.51
C ARG A 265 -4.24 16.24 -27.29
N ASP A 266 -4.59 16.71 -26.10
CA ASP A 266 -4.55 18.13 -25.73
C ASP A 266 -3.23 18.49 -25.03
N GLY A 267 -2.35 17.50 -24.80
CA GLY A 267 -1.08 17.66 -24.11
C GLY A 267 -1.19 17.55 -22.59
N ASN A 268 -2.32 17.09 -22.04
CA ASN A 268 -2.47 16.83 -20.62
C ASN A 268 -1.84 15.49 -20.25
N THR A 269 -1.11 15.47 -19.15
CA THR A 269 -0.62 14.25 -18.51
C THR A 269 -1.74 13.54 -17.74
N PRO A 270 -1.62 12.23 -17.46
CA PRO A 270 -2.50 11.50 -16.55
C PRO A 270 -2.77 12.23 -15.22
N ALA A 271 -1.75 12.79 -14.57
CA ALA A 271 -1.90 13.55 -13.33
C ALA A 271 -2.82 14.78 -13.51
N GLN A 272 -2.64 15.54 -14.60
CA GLN A 272 -3.50 16.69 -14.90
C GLN A 272 -4.95 16.29 -15.18
N LEU A 273 -5.17 15.16 -15.85
CA LEU A 273 -6.52 14.62 -16.08
C LEU A 273 -7.18 14.22 -14.76
N THR A 274 -6.43 13.61 -13.85
CA THR A 274 -6.87 13.29 -12.49
C THR A 274 -7.22 14.56 -11.71
N ASP A 275 -6.33 15.57 -11.70
CA ASP A 275 -6.57 16.85 -11.03
C ASP A 275 -7.85 17.52 -11.54
N HIS A 276 -8.07 17.56 -12.87
CA HIS A 276 -9.29 18.10 -13.45
C HIS A 276 -10.56 17.34 -13.02
N PHE A 277 -10.47 16.02 -12.85
CA PHE A 277 -11.58 15.22 -12.35
C PHE A 277 -11.86 15.52 -10.87
N LEU A 278 -10.81 15.61 -10.05
CA LEU A 278 -10.87 15.93 -8.62
C LEU A 278 -11.37 17.35 -8.35
N ASP A 279 -10.94 18.33 -9.15
CA ASP A 279 -11.44 19.71 -9.12
C ASP A 279 -12.96 19.74 -9.32
N ARG A 280 -13.46 19.01 -10.33
CA ARG A 280 -14.91 18.91 -10.56
C ARG A 280 -15.60 18.20 -9.41
N LEU A 281 -15.01 17.16 -8.82
CA LEU A 281 -15.61 16.45 -7.69
C LEU A 281 -15.67 17.37 -6.46
N ARG A 282 -14.62 18.15 -6.19
CA ARG A 282 -14.59 19.17 -5.13
C ARG A 282 -15.70 20.20 -5.33
N ASP A 283 -15.83 20.75 -6.54
CA ASP A 283 -16.78 21.85 -6.83
C ASP A 283 -18.24 21.41 -6.80
N THR A 284 -18.51 20.14 -7.06
CA THR A 284 -19.88 19.62 -7.24
C THR A 284 -20.27 18.57 -6.21
N GLY A 285 -19.35 18.14 -5.36
CA GLY A 285 -19.55 17.04 -4.41
C GLY A 285 -20.75 17.27 -3.51
N ALA A 286 -20.95 18.52 -3.07
CA ALA A 286 -22.09 18.92 -2.24
C ALA A 286 -23.42 19.11 -3.03
N GLN A 287 -23.42 19.03 -4.36
CA GLN A 287 -24.63 19.20 -5.17
C GLN A 287 -25.53 17.98 -5.04
N THR A 288 -26.84 18.23 -4.93
CA THR A 288 -27.87 17.20 -4.77
C THR A 288 -28.44 16.73 -6.10
N HIS A 289 -28.86 15.47 -6.15
CA HIS A 289 -29.60 14.91 -7.28
C HIS A 289 -31.11 15.03 -7.10
N THR A 290 -31.80 15.17 -8.22
CA THR A 290 -33.26 14.99 -8.30
C THR A 290 -33.54 13.63 -8.92
N SER A 291 -34.41 12.85 -8.29
CA SER A 291 -34.74 11.50 -8.70
C SER A 291 -36.26 11.31 -8.80
N PRO A 292 -36.78 10.53 -9.78
CA PRO A 292 -38.17 10.10 -9.78
C PRO A 292 -38.52 9.19 -8.60
N VAL A 293 -37.51 8.57 -7.96
CA VAL A 293 -37.66 7.79 -6.74
C VAL A 293 -37.43 8.72 -5.53
N PRO A 294 -38.46 8.99 -4.71
CA PRO A 294 -38.34 9.96 -3.61
C PRO A 294 -37.21 9.69 -2.62
N ALA A 295 -36.85 8.40 -2.44
CA ALA A 295 -35.75 7.98 -1.57
C ALA A 295 -34.38 8.51 -2.02
N PHE A 296 -34.17 8.72 -3.32
CA PHE A 296 -32.89 9.19 -3.85
C PHE A 296 -32.87 10.71 -4.09
N THR A 297 -33.98 11.42 -3.88
CA THR A 297 -33.99 12.89 -4.03
C THR A 297 -33.26 13.54 -2.87
N GLY A 298 -32.30 14.43 -3.18
CA GLY A 298 -31.51 15.13 -2.18
C GLY A 298 -30.15 14.49 -1.88
N ILE A 299 -29.89 13.28 -2.38
CA ILE A 299 -28.57 12.64 -2.24
C ILE A 299 -27.49 13.47 -2.95
N THR A 300 -26.37 13.71 -2.30
CA THR A 300 -25.26 14.50 -2.87
C THR A 300 -24.30 13.65 -3.68
N ASN A 301 -23.53 14.26 -4.59
CA ASN A 301 -22.44 13.59 -5.29
C ASN A 301 -21.41 12.97 -4.33
N PHE A 302 -21.10 13.62 -3.20
CA PHE A 302 -20.21 13.07 -2.18
C PHE A 302 -20.79 11.82 -1.51
N GLN A 303 -22.10 11.78 -1.23
CA GLN A 303 -22.74 10.57 -0.69
C GLN A 303 -22.68 9.40 -1.69
N ILE A 304 -22.95 9.66 -2.97
CA ILE A 304 -22.86 8.64 -4.03
C ILE A 304 -21.42 8.14 -4.18
N PHE A 305 -20.47 9.08 -4.33
CA PHE A 305 -19.05 8.79 -4.47
C PHE A 305 -18.54 7.92 -3.32
N THR A 306 -18.76 8.36 -2.07
CA THR A 306 -18.26 7.65 -0.88
C THR A 306 -18.85 6.25 -0.76
N GLN A 307 -20.16 6.08 -0.97
CA GLN A 307 -20.79 4.76 -0.95
C GLN A 307 -20.21 3.81 -2.00
N LEU A 308 -19.98 4.30 -3.24
CA LEU A 308 -19.42 3.49 -4.32
C LEU A 308 -17.98 3.06 -4.01
N VAL A 309 -17.11 4.01 -3.65
CA VAL A 309 -15.69 3.69 -3.38
C VAL A 309 -15.54 2.84 -2.12
N GLY A 310 -16.34 3.08 -1.08
CA GLY A 310 -16.32 2.25 0.13
C GLY A 310 -16.85 0.84 -0.13
N HIS A 311 -17.88 0.69 -0.97
CA HIS A 311 -18.36 -0.62 -1.38
C HIS A 311 -17.29 -1.39 -2.16
N ALA A 312 -16.65 -0.74 -3.15
CA ALA A 312 -15.57 -1.35 -3.93
C ALA A 312 -14.36 -1.73 -3.06
N ALA A 313 -13.92 -0.84 -2.16
CA ALA A 313 -12.79 -1.11 -1.26
C ALA A 313 -13.09 -2.25 -0.27
N THR A 314 -14.35 -2.40 0.16
CA THR A 314 -14.77 -3.53 1.01
C THR A 314 -14.59 -4.88 0.29
N ASN A 315 -14.85 -4.91 -1.01
CA ASN A 315 -14.79 -6.14 -1.82
C ASN A 315 -13.41 -6.36 -2.46
N ASN A 316 -12.58 -5.32 -2.57
CA ASN A 316 -11.27 -5.36 -3.20
C ASN A 316 -10.18 -4.79 -2.25
N PRO A 317 -9.47 -5.65 -1.50
CA PRO A 317 -8.41 -5.25 -0.57
C PRO A 317 -7.14 -4.70 -1.27
N GLU A 318 -7.11 -4.72 -2.60
CA GLU A 318 -6.00 -4.23 -3.43
C GLU A 318 -6.28 -2.86 -4.06
N LEU A 319 -7.37 -2.20 -3.65
CA LEU A 319 -7.86 -0.93 -4.18
C LEU A 319 -7.63 0.20 -3.18
N ALA A 320 -7.03 1.31 -3.61
CA ALA A 320 -6.83 2.49 -2.76
C ALA A 320 -6.91 3.81 -3.55
N LEU A 321 -7.41 4.88 -2.92
CA LEU A 321 -7.47 6.25 -3.46
C LEU A 321 -6.08 6.81 -3.78
N GLY A 322 -5.98 7.71 -4.76
CA GLY A 322 -4.70 8.26 -5.22
C GLY A 322 -4.11 9.35 -4.32
N PRO A 323 -2.81 9.67 -4.46
CA PRO A 323 -2.18 10.78 -3.74
C PRO A 323 -2.86 12.13 -4.02
N GLU A 324 -3.29 12.38 -5.26
CA GLU A 324 -3.91 13.64 -5.69
C GLU A 324 -5.23 13.94 -4.95
N PHE A 325 -5.94 12.89 -4.49
CA PHE A 325 -7.16 13.05 -3.70
C PHE A 325 -6.90 13.76 -2.35
N TYR A 326 -5.72 13.54 -1.76
CA TYR A 326 -5.29 14.11 -0.48
C TYR A 326 -4.42 15.36 -0.64
N SER A 327 -3.64 15.43 -1.72
CA SER A 327 -2.73 16.54 -1.99
C SER A 327 -2.74 16.89 -3.49
N PRO A 328 -3.54 17.88 -3.92
CA PRO A 328 -3.60 18.28 -5.32
C PRO A 328 -2.29 18.94 -5.76
N SER A 329 -1.95 18.79 -7.04
CA SER A 329 -0.66 19.27 -7.57
C SER A 329 -0.51 20.80 -7.58
N ASP A 330 -1.63 21.52 -7.58
CA ASP A 330 -1.69 22.98 -7.65
C ASP A 330 -1.69 23.68 -6.28
N GLY A 331 -1.65 22.90 -5.19
CA GLY A 331 -1.66 23.41 -3.81
C GLY A 331 -3.01 23.98 -3.36
N GLN A 332 -4.10 23.75 -4.10
CA GLN A 332 -5.45 24.06 -3.63
C GLN A 332 -5.88 23.13 -2.50
N GLN A 333 -7.06 23.42 -1.95
CA GLN A 333 -7.72 22.50 -1.02
C GLN A 333 -7.96 21.14 -1.70
N SER A 334 -7.60 20.07 -1.00
CA SER A 334 -7.81 18.70 -1.48
C SER A 334 -9.29 18.31 -1.48
N THR A 335 -9.65 17.36 -2.34
CA THR A 335 -11.02 16.81 -2.38
C THR A 335 -11.38 16.13 -1.06
N ALA A 336 -10.40 15.51 -0.39
CA ALA A 336 -10.56 14.94 0.94
C ALA A 336 -10.98 16.00 1.99
N SER A 337 -10.30 17.16 2.01
CA SER A 337 -10.64 18.26 2.93
C SER A 337 -12.01 18.86 2.63
N ALA A 338 -12.35 19.06 1.35
CA ALA A 338 -13.67 19.56 0.96
C ALA A 338 -14.81 18.60 1.34
N LEU A 339 -14.57 17.30 1.26
CA LEU A 339 -15.51 16.26 1.71
C LEU A 339 -15.71 16.34 3.22
N ILE A 340 -14.64 16.47 4.02
CA ILE A 340 -14.72 16.62 5.48
C ILE A 340 -15.48 17.90 5.86
N GLU A 341 -15.20 19.03 5.21
CA GLU A 341 -15.92 20.29 5.44
C GLU A 341 -17.42 20.17 5.11
N TRP A 342 -17.75 19.47 4.03
CA TRP A 342 -19.13 19.19 3.69
C TRP A 342 -19.80 18.26 4.72
N GLU A 343 -19.16 17.15 5.11
CA GLU A 343 -19.70 16.24 6.13
C GLU A 343 -19.91 16.96 7.46
N HIS A 344 -18.97 17.81 7.86
CA HIS A 344 -19.08 18.57 9.10
C HIS A 344 -20.33 19.47 9.10
N ARG A 345 -20.60 20.17 7.99
CA ARG A 345 -21.77 21.06 7.85
C ARG A 345 -23.09 20.29 7.78
N GLU A 346 -23.10 19.16 7.08
CA GLU A 346 -24.31 18.34 6.86
C GLU A 346 -24.48 17.22 7.88
N ARG A 347 -23.59 17.12 8.87
CA ARG A 347 -23.49 16.01 9.83
C ARG A 347 -24.84 15.62 10.42
N ASN A 348 -25.57 16.60 10.93
CA ASN A 348 -26.86 16.38 11.58
C ASN A 348 -27.91 15.83 10.60
N ASN A 349 -27.90 16.29 9.34
CA ASN A 349 -28.80 15.82 8.29
C ASN A 349 -28.46 14.39 7.91
N ILE A 350 -27.17 14.09 7.66
CA ILE A 350 -26.68 12.75 7.34
C ILE A 350 -27.01 11.76 8.46
N GLN A 351 -26.73 12.11 9.71
CA GLN A 351 -27.02 11.23 10.86
C GLN A 351 -28.54 11.06 11.08
N HIS A 352 -29.34 12.09 10.82
CA HIS A 352 -30.80 11.99 10.83
C HIS A 352 -31.32 11.05 9.74
N GLU A 353 -30.83 11.18 8.50
CA GLU A 353 -31.16 10.30 7.38
C GLU A 353 -30.79 8.85 7.67
N ILE A 354 -29.59 8.61 8.21
CA ILE A 354 -29.15 7.26 8.62
C ILE A 354 -29.99 6.72 9.78
N GLY A 355 -30.39 7.56 10.73
CA GLY A 355 -31.28 7.17 11.84
C GLY A 355 -32.67 6.74 11.35
N LEU A 356 -33.16 7.36 10.28
CA LEU A 356 -34.43 7.01 9.62
C LEU A 356 -34.29 5.84 8.63
N SER A 357 -33.09 5.59 8.09
CA SER A 357 -32.82 4.56 7.07
C SER A 357 -32.95 3.13 7.56
N ASN A 358 -33.05 2.90 8.89
CA ASN A 358 -33.54 1.64 9.43
C ASN A 358 -34.99 1.30 9.01
N THR A 359 -35.70 2.24 8.36
CA THR A 359 -37.11 2.01 7.96
C THR A 359 -37.54 2.54 6.59
N LEU A 360 -36.89 3.51 5.92
CA LEU A 360 -37.57 4.24 4.82
C LEU A 360 -36.75 4.71 3.58
N VAL A 361 -35.43 4.52 3.47
CA VAL A 361 -34.65 5.05 2.30
C VAL A 361 -33.62 4.03 1.82
N PRO A 362 -33.78 3.39 0.64
CA PRO A 362 -32.68 2.67 0.00
C PRO A 362 -31.60 3.67 -0.42
N LEU A 363 -30.39 3.49 0.09
CA LEU A 363 -29.17 4.12 -0.45
C LEU A 363 -28.60 3.22 -1.57
N ILE A 364 -27.67 3.74 -2.37
CA ILE A 364 -27.27 3.11 -3.65
C ILE A 364 -26.74 1.68 -3.44
N SER A 365 -25.91 1.48 -2.41
CA SER A 365 -25.51 0.15 -1.92
C SER A 365 -26.25 -0.17 -0.63
N SER A 366 -27.22 -1.08 -0.68
CA SER A 366 -28.10 -1.42 0.46
C SER A 366 -27.57 -2.56 1.34
N ALA A 367 -26.46 -3.19 0.96
CA ALA A 367 -25.96 -4.40 1.63
C ALA A 367 -25.26 -4.13 2.96
N ASP A 368 -24.62 -2.96 3.12
CA ASP A 368 -23.91 -2.59 4.34
C ASP A 368 -24.27 -1.16 4.81
N PRO A 369 -25.14 -1.03 5.84
CA PRO A 369 -25.55 0.26 6.38
C PRO A 369 -24.41 1.13 6.92
N ARG A 370 -23.22 0.56 7.14
CA ARG A 370 -22.04 1.31 7.59
C ARG A 370 -21.53 2.25 6.50
N LEU A 371 -21.69 1.88 5.22
CA LEU A 371 -21.26 2.68 4.06
C LEU A 371 -22.09 3.97 3.87
N HIS A 372 -23.18 4.11 4.62
CA HIS A 372 -23.98 5.33 4.62
C HIS A 372 -23.29 6.49 5.34
N ASP A 373 -22.31 6.21 6.22
CA ASP A 373 -21.41 7.24 6.77
C ASP A 373 -20.32 7.53 5.74
N PRO A 374 -20.31 8.72 5.10
CA PRO A 374 -19.36 9.04 4.04
C PRO A 374 -17.90 8.93 4.48
N LEU A 375 -17.61 9.22 5.75
CA LEU A 375 -16.25 9.14 6.27
C LEU A 375 -15.83 7.71 6.59
N HIS A 376 -16.75 6.85 7.04
CA HIS A 376 -16.43 5.42 7.17
C HIS A 376 -16.07 4.81 5.82
N ALA A 377 -16.86 5.11 4.79
CA ALA A 377 -16.62 4.65 3.44
C ALA A 377 -15.31 5.23 2.84
N LEU A 378 -14.99 6.48 3.16
CA LEU A 378 -13.69 7.08 2.84
C LEU A 378 -12.53 6.33 3.50
N PHE A 379 -12.64 5.96 4.78
CA PHE A 379 -11.56 5.23 5.47
C PHE A 379 -11.27 3.88 4.83
N LEU A 380 -12.31 3.15 4.39
CA LEU A 380 -12.16 1.89 3.66
C LEU A 380 -11.39 2.09 2.34
N ALA A 381 -11.73 3.12 1.57
CA ALA A 381 -11.04 3.41 0.30
C ALA A 381 -9.65 4.06 0.47
N SER A 382 -9.36 4.58 1.68
CA SER A 382 -8.06 5.15 2.04
C SER A 382 -7.10 4.10 2.59
N ASP A 383 -7.60 2.93 3.00
CA ASP A 383 -6.81 1.79 3.45
C ASP A 383 -5.94 1.31 2.28
N GLY A 384 -4.63 1.22 2.48
CA GLY A 384 -3.69 0.90 1.40
C GLY A 384 -3.84 -0.54 0.90
N PRO A 385 -3.34 -0.87 -0.32
CA PRO A 385 -3.40 -2.24 -0.83
C PRO A 385 -2.61 -3.20 0.05
N HIS A 386 -3.23 -4.33 0.40
CA HIS A 386 -2.63 -5.28 1.33
C HIS A 386 -1.38 -5.97 0.75
N SER A 387 -1.35 -6.25 -0.55
CA SER A 387 -0.23 -6.98 -1.18
C SER A 387 1.08 -6.19 -1.18
N THR A 388 1.03 -4.86 -1.23
CA THR A 388 2.22 -4.00 -1.24
C THR A 388 2.55 -3.41 0.11
N LEU A 389 1.65 -3.46 1.11
CA LEU A 389 1.89 -2.84 2.41
C LEU A 389 3.23 -3.29 3.03
N GLN A 390 3.50 -4.59 3.07
CA GLN A 390 4.76 -5.10 3.60
C GLN A 390 5.95 -4.73 2.72
N ALA A 391 5.81 -4.79 1.39
CA ALA A 391 6.87 -4.41 0.46
C ALA A 391 7.22 -2.92 0.57
N VAL A 392 6.25 -2.05 0.80
CA VAL A 392 6.45 -0.61 1.02
C VAL A 392 7.13 -0.36 2.35
N ILE A 393 6.83 -1.13 3.39
CA ILE A 393 7.54 -1.05 4.67
C ILE A 393 8.99 -1.54 4.52
N ASP A 394 9.22 -2.64 3.79
CA ASP A 394 10.53 -3.24 3.61
C ASP A 394 11.43 -2.41 2.67
N GLN A 395 10.82 -1.78 1.66
CA GLN A 395 11.49 -0.95 0.65
C GLN A 395 11.26 0.54 0.89
N ASP A 396 10.80 0.95 2.08
CA ASP A 396 10.44 2.36 2.39
C ASP A 396 11.66 3.28 2.16
N ALA A 397 12.87 2.76 2.42
CA ALA A 397 14.15 3.40 2.10
C ALA A 397 14.39 3.56 0.59
N ASP A 398 14.20 2.49 -0.19
CA ASP A 398 14.39 2.52 -1.64
C ASP A 398 13.32 3.38 -2.33
N ALA A 399 12.09 3.36 -1.81
CA ALA A 399 10.99 4.20 -2.26
C ALA A 399 11.24 5.69 -1.99
N ALA A 400 11.81 6.01 -0.82
CA ALA A 400 12.27 7.38 -0.53
C ALA A 400 13.35 7.86 -1.52
N LEU A 401 14.11 6.94 -2.14
CA LEU A 401 15.12 7.22 -3.15
C LEU A 401 14.60 7.16 -4.59
N GLY A 402 13.33 6.83 -4.82
CA GLY A 402 12.76 6.64 -6.15
C GLY A 402 13.28 5.38 -6.86
N GLN A 403 13.72 4.38 -6.10
CA GLN A 403 14.35 3.15 -6.61
C GLN A 403 13.48 1.89 -6.42
N ALA A 404 12.33 2.03 -5.75
CA ALA A 404 11.38 0.94 -5.57
C ALA A 404 10.66 0.61 -6.89
N ASP A 405 9.97 -0.54 -6.90
CA ASP A 405 9.02 -0.86 -7.97
C ASP A 405 7.99 0.28 -8.14
N PRO A 406 7.57 0.62 -9.37
CA PRO A 406 6.65 1.73 -9.61
C PRO A 406 5.35 1.70 -8.77
N SER A 407 4.78 0.51 -8.53
CA SER A 407 3.56 0.37 -7.70
C SER A 407 3.84 0.59 -6.20
N VAL A 408 5.01 0.16 -5.73
CA VAL A 408 5.49 0.43 -4.36
C VAL A 408 5.80 1.91 -4.18
N GLN A 409 6.40 2.54 -5.20
CA GLN A 409 6.68 3.98 -5.25
C GLN A 409 5.37 4.79 -5.21
N HIS A 410 4.34 4.36 -5.95
CA HIS A 410 3.02 4.97 -5.92
C HIS A 410 2.44 4.94 -4.49
N GLU A 411 2.42 3.76 -3.85
CA GLU A 411 1.88 3.62 -2.50
C GLU A 411 2.65 4.44 -1.45
N TYR A 412 3.98 4.56 -1.60
CA TYR A 412 4.80 5.45 -0.79
C TYR A 412 4.35 6.91 -0.89
N HIS A 413 4.13 7.42 -2.12
CA HIS A 413 3.66 8.79 -2.36
C HIS A 413 2.22 9.00 -1.84
N ARG A 414 1.33 8.03 -2.05
CA ARG A 414 -0.03 8.06 -1.51
C ARG A 414 -0.05 8.18 0.01
N ARG A 415 0.73 7.35 0.72
CA ARG A 415 0.86 7.43 2.18
C ARG A 415 1.37 8.81 2.61
N ALA A 416 2.29 9.41 1.85
CA ALA A 416 2.80 10.75 2.12
C ALA A 416 1.73 11.82 2.02
N ALA A 417 1.02 11.87 0.88
CA ALA A 417 -0.10 12.79 0.70
C ALA A 417 -1.19 12.60 1.77
N LEU A 418 -1.47 11.35 2.16
CA LEU A 418 -2.40 11.05 3.24
C LEU A 418 -1.96 11.63 4.59
N ARG A 419 -0.67 11.54 4.96
CA ARG A 419 -0.16 12.14 6.21
C ARG A 419 -0.28 13.66 6.20
N ASP A 420 0.04 14.29 5.08
CA ASP A 420 -0.06 15.74 4.93
C ASP A 420 -1.52 16.21 5.10
N PHE A 421 -2.47 15.49 4.50
CA PHE A 421 -3.90 15.71 4.72
C PHE A 421 -4.34 15.48 6.16
N LEU A 422 -3.88 14.39 6.78
CA LEU A 422 -4.19 14.05 8.17
C LEU A 422 -3.67 15.13 9.15
N LEU A 423 -2.61 15.84 8.80
CA LEU A 423 -2.02 16.94 9.57
C LEU A 423 -2.54 18.32 9.15
N SER A 424 -3.36 18.42 8.10
CA SER A 424 -3.94 19.69 7.67
C SER A 424 -4.93 20.22 8.70
N ASP A 425 -5.26 21.51 8.59
CA ASP A 425 -6.34 22.12 9.37
C ASP A 425 -7.67 21.40 9.08
N SER A 426 -8.43 21.16 10.14
CA SER A 426 -9.79 20.64 10.07
C SER A 426 -10.83 21.77 10.04
N PRO A 427 -12.12 21.47 9.79
CA PRO A 427 -13.18 22.48 9.85
C PRO A 427 -13.48 23.01 11.26
N LEU A 428 -12.82 22.49 12.30
CA LEU A 428 -13.08 22.84 13.69
C LEU A 428 -11.93 23.68 14.29
N THR A 429 -12.27 24.89 14.71
CA THR A 429 -11.41 25.74 15.54
C THR A 429 -11.55 25.38 17.01
N ASP A 430 -10.45 25.07 17.69
CA ASP A 430 -10.43 24.87 19.14
C ASP A 430 -10.78 26.21 19.81
N PRO A 431 -11.88 26.30 20.57
CA PRO A 431 -12.33 27.56 21.16
C PRO A 431 -11.40 28.07 22.27
N LYS A 432 -10.50 27.25 22.81
CA LYS A 432 -9.56 27.63 23.88
C LYS A 432 -8.29 28.24 23.32
N THR A 433 -7.77 27.68 22.24
CA THR A 433 -6.55 28.18 21.61
C THR A 433 -6.88 29.22 20.54
N GLY A 434 -8.06 29.15 19.92
CA GLY A 434 -8.45 29.98 18.78
C GLY A 434 -7.82 29.52 17.46
N HIS A 435 -7.27 28.30 17.42
CA HIS A 435 -6.61 27.71 16.27
C HIS A 435 -7.33 26.44 15.81
N ASP A 436 -7.25 26.15 14.52
CA ASP A 436 -7.81 24.94 13.94
C ASP A 436 -7.06 23.71 14.47
N ILE A 437 -7.81 22.65 14.78
CA ILE A 437 -7.20 21.37 15.14
C ILE A 437 -6.87 20.58 13.87
N SER A 438 -5.88 19.69 13.96
CA SER A 438 -5.55 18.80 12.85
C SER A 438 -6.75 17.92 12.44
N THR A 439 -6.80 17.55 11.16
CA THR A 439 -7.78 16.58 10.63
C THR A 439 -7.74 15.27 11.41
N THR A 440 -6.56 14.78 11.80
CA THR A 440 -6.41 13.58 12.63
C THR A 440 -7.13 13.73 13.97
N ARG A 441 -6.88 14.82 14.70
CA ARG A 441 -7.49 15.08 16.01
C ARG A 441 -9.00 15.23 15.88
N TYR A 442 -9.47 15.94 14.85
CA TYR A 442 -10.88 16.10 14.53
C TYR A 442 -11.58 14.75 14.28
N LEU A 443 -11.07 13.96 13.34
CA LEU A 443 -11.65 12.68 12.93
C LEU A 443 -11.68 11.68 14.09
N THR A 444 -10.67 11.73 14.97
CA THR A 444 -10.56 10.82 16.12
C THR A 444 -11.56 11.18 17.23
N GLY A 445 -11.62 12.44 17.66
CA GLY A 445 -12.27 12.82 18.92
C GLY A 445 -13.46 13.77 18.84
N HIS A 446 -13.62 14.49 17.74
CA HIS A 446 -14.58 15.60 17.63
C HIS A 446 -15.76 15.28 16.73
N ARG A 447 -15.85 14.03 16.28
CA ARG A 447 -17.01 13.44 15.59
C ARG A 447 -18.07 12.89 16.56
N VAL A 448 -17.97 13.15 17.86
CA VAL A 448 -18.94 12.74 18.89
C VAL A 448 -20.16 13.66 18.86
N GLU A 449 -21.37 13.12 18.72
CA GLU A 449 -22.62 13.90 18.69
C GLU A 449 -23.61 13.48 19.79
N GLN A 450 -24.32 14.46 20.36
CA GLN A 450 -25.49 14.25 21.23
C GLN A 450 -26.78 14.28 20.40
N LEU A 451 -27.32 13.11 20.02
CA LEU A 451 -28.67 13.05 19.47
C LEU A 451 -29.71 12.91 20.59
N ASN A 452 -30.93 13.41 20.33
CA ASN A 452 -32.08 13.27 21.25
C ASN A 452 -32.46 11.80 21.55
N SER A 453 -31.96 10.84 20.75
CA SER A 453 -32.13 9.38 20.93
C SER A 453 -30.95 8.69 21.64
N GLY A 454 -29.90 9.43 22.00
CA GLY A 454 -28.65 8.91 22.58
C GLY A 454 -27.41 9.55 21.91
N LEU A 455 -26.24 9.44 22.54
CA LEU A 455 -25.00 9.93 21.93
C LEU A 455 -24.53 9.00 20.80
N THR A 456 -24.25 9.53 19.60
CA THR A 456 -23.51 8.85 18.53
C THR A 456 -22.02 9.12 18.74
N MET A 457 -21.33 8.20 19.42
CA MET A 457 -19.95 8.41 19.88
C MET A 457 -18.91 7.53 19.21
N GLY A 458 -19.24 6.92 18.07
CA GLY A 458 -18.33 5.96 17.48
C GLY A 458 -18.41 5.74 15.98
N PHE A 459 -17.35 5.12 15.50
CA PHE A 459 -17.18 4.66 14.14
C PHE A 459 -18.13 3.48 13.87
N ARG A 460 -18.65 3.38 12.64
CA ARG A 460 -19.65 2.38 12.25
C ARG A 460 -19.18 0.92 12.40
N ASP A 461 -17.88 0.70 12.35
CA ASP A 461 -17.19 -0.58 12.52
C ASP A 461 -16.40 -0.65 13.85
N GLY A 462 -16.70 0.22 14.82
CA GLY A 462 -15.93 0.36 16.05
C GLY A 462 -14.55 0.98 15.85
N GLY A 463 -14.23 1.47 14.65
CA GLY A 463 -13.04 2.24 14.29
C GLY A 463 -11.91 1.40 13.71
N ASP A 464 -12.27 0.27 13.12
CA ASP A 464 -11.33 -0.70 12.55
C ASP A 464 -10.66 -0.17 11.28
N ALA A 465 -11.44 0.32 10.31
CA ALA A 465 -10.92 0.90 9.07
C ALA A 465 -10.07 2.16 9.34
N PHE A 466 -10.54 3.06 10.21
CA PHE A 466 -9.78 4.25 10.59
C PHE A 466 -8.51 3.91 11.38
N GLY A 467 -8.59 2.91 12.28
CA GLY A 467 -7.44 2.43 13.03
C GLY A 467 -6.36 1.81 12.14
N ARG A 468 -6.75 0.97 11.15
CA ARG A 468 -5.83 0.44 10.14
C ARG A 468 -5.16 1.54 9.33
N LEU A 469 -5.95 2.49 8.82
CA LEU A 469 -5.45 3.64 8.07
C LEU A 469 -4.36 4.39 8.84
N LEU A 470 -4.63 4.71 10.12
CA LEU A 470 -3.66 5.40 10.97
C LEU A 470 -2.46 4.54 11.32
N ALA A 471 -2.62 3.24 11.55
CA ALA A 471 -1.51 2.33 11.79
C ALA A 471 -0.57 2.26 10.58
N GLN A 472 -1.11 2.24 9.36
CA GLN A 472 -0.31 2.36 8.13
C GLN A 472 0.33 3.74 8.00
N ALA A 473 -0.38 4.82 8.30
CA ALA A 473 0.16 6.17 8.22
C ALA A 473 1.30 6.42 9.24
N THR A 474 1.32 5.69 10.35
CA THR A 474 2.27 5.88 11.47
C THR A 474 3.30 4.76 11.63
N ALA A 475 3.26 3.75 10.76
CA ALA A 475 4.19 2.63 10.74
C ALA A 475 5.66 3.09 10.86
N PRO A 476 6.50 2.47 11.70
CA PRO A 476 7.90 2.84 11.84
C PRO A 476 8.67 2.84 10.52
N LEU A 477 9.59 3.81 10.37
CA LEU A 477 10.49 3.94 9.23
C LEU A 477 11.94 3.84 9.70
N PRO A 478 12.63 2.70 9.58
CA PRO A 478 14.01 2.59 10.04
C PRO A 478 14.93 3.54 9.27
N PRO A 479 15.97 4.14 9.90
CA PRO A 479 16.93 4.99 9.21
C PRO A 479 17.77 4.16 8.22
N PRO A 480 17.77 4.49 6.91
CA PRO A 480 18.63 3.82 5.95
C PRO A 480 20.13 4.01 6.26
N GLU A 481 20.92 2.94 6.16
CA GLU A 481 22.38 3.05 6.32
C GLU A 481 23.01 3.84 5.16
N GLY A 482 23.99 4.71 5.46
CA GLY A 482 24.82 5.35 4.42
C GLY A 482 24.18 6.51 3.65
N MET A 483 23.10 7.11 4.17
CA MET A 483 22.44 8.28 3.55
C MET A 483 23.39 9.48 3.36
N ASN A 484 23.24 10.17 2.23
CA ASN A 484 23.77 11.51 2.06
C ASN A 484 22.90 12.55 2.81
N PRO A 485 23.38 13.79 3.02
CA PRO A 485 22.63 14.78 3.80
C PRO A 485 21.22 15.13 3.28
N ALA A 486 21.00 15.09 1.96
CA ALA A 486 19.68 15.35 1.39
C ALA A 486 18.71 14.18 1.62
N GLN A 487 19.21 12.95 1.53
CA GLN A 487 18.46 11.73 1.83
C GLN A 487 18.09 11.67 3.32
N ALA A 488 19.03 12.02 4.20
CA ALA A 488 18.77 12.11 5.64
C ALA A 488 17.67 13.13 5.96
N ALA A 489 17.72 14.34 5.38
CA ALA A 489 16.70 15.35 5.59
C ALA A 489 15.31 14.93 5.08
N ALA A 490 15.24 14.24 3.93
CA ALA A 490 13.98 13.71 3.40
C ALA A 490 13.40 12.60 4.30
N TRP A 491 14.25 11.72 4.81
CA TRP A 491 13.86 10.69 5.76
C TRP A 491 13.35 11.29 7.08
N GLU A 492 14.06 12.29 7.62
CA GLU A 492 13.68 13.00 8.86
C GLU A 492 12.29 13.64 8.74
N GLU A 493 11.95 14.25 7.62
CA GLU A 493 10.62 14.87 7.44
C GLU A 493 9.50 13.82 7.36
N VAL A 494 9.77 12.67 6.74
CA VAL A 494 8.81 11.55 6.70
C VAL A 494 8.59 10.98 8.09
N ASP A 495 9.66 10.72 8.84
CA ASP A 495 9.58 10.20 10.19
C ASP A 495 8.89 11.19 11.15
N LYS A 496 9.15 12.49 10.98
CA LYS A 496 8.45 13.58 11.69
C LYS A 496 6.95 13.57 11.45
N THR A 497 6.48 13.50 10.20
CA THR A 497 5.04 13.48 9.91
C THR A 497 4.35 12.23 10.48
N ARG A 498 5.02 11.08 10.49
CA ARG A 498 4.52 9.84 11.15
C ARG A 498 4.33 10.04 12.66
N ALA A 499 5.32 10.64 13.32
CA ALA A 499 5.25 10.96 14.75
C ALA A 499 4.13 11.97 15.08
N GLN A 500 3.95 13.00 14.25
CA GLN A 500 2.89 14.00 14.43
C GLN A 500 1.50 13.37 14.30
N VAL A 501 1.25 12.54 13.29
CA VAL A 501 -0.06 11.87 13.12
C VAL A 501 -0.40 11.00 14.33
N ALA A 502 0.56 10.21 14.83
CA ALA A 502 0.36 9.38 16.02
C ALA A 502 0.07 10.22 17.28
N GLY A 503 0.76 11.35 17.44
CA GLY A 503 0.51 12.29 18.53
C GLY A 503 -0.89 12.91 18.45
N GLU A 504 -1.26 13.43 17.28
CA GLU A 504 -2.57 14.07 17.06
C GLU A 504 -3.72 13.08 17.25
N PHE A 505 -3.51 11.82 16.84
CA PHE A 505 -4.42 10.72 17.16
C PHE A 505 -4.57 10.52 18.66
N LEU A 506 -3.47 10.46 19.42
CA LEU A 506 -3.53 10.25 20.87
C LEU A 506 -4.31 11.38 21.56
N VAL A 507 -4.06 12.63 21.20
CA VAL A 507 -4.80 13.77 21.75
C VAL A 507 -6.25 13.74 21.31
N GLY A 508 -6.54 13.43 20.05
CA GLY A 508 -7.90 13.25 19.55
C GLY A 508 -8.65 12.14 20.28
N TYR A 509 -8.00 11.02 20.61
CA TYR A 509 -8.61 9.94 21.37
C TYR A 509 -9.01 10.42 22.77
N MET A 510 -8.11 11.14 23.44
CA MET A 510 -8.41 11.73 24.75
C MET A 510 -9.55 12.75 24.66
N ASP A 511 -9.60 13.56 23.59
CA ASP A 511 -10.69 14.51 23.38
C ASP A 511 -12.03 13.79 23.14
N GLY A 512 -12.02 12.66 22.43
CA GLY A 512 -13.18 11.79 22.28
C GLY A 512 -13.72 11.28 23.61
N MET A 513 -12.82 10.87 24.53
CA MET A 513 -13.19 10.48 25.89
C MET A 513 -13.85 11.64 26.65
N ASP A 514 -13.31 12.86 26.56
CA ASP A 514 -13.88 14.03 27.24
C ASP A 514 -15.24 14.43 26.63
N ASN A 515 -15.31 14.55 25.30
CA ASN A 515 -16.51 14.89 24.56
C ASN A 515 -17.66 13.90 24.80
N SER A 516 -17.34 12.62 25.04
CA SER A 516 -18.31 11.56 25.35
C SER A 516 -19.08 11.75 26.66
N THR A 517 -18.61 12.64 27.53
CA THR A 517 -19.26 12.95 28.80
C THR A 517 -20.37 13.99 28.65
N GLY A 518 -20.38 14.77 27.55
CA GLY A 518 -21.31 15.87 27.34
C GLY A 518 -21.08 17.08 28.25
N LEU A 519 -19.95 17.12 28.93
CA LEU A 519 -19.56 18.18 29.86
C LEU A 519 -18.40 18.99 29.26
N SER A 520 -18.23 20.24 29.69
CA SER A 520 -17.01 20.99 29.39
C SER A 520 -15.79 20.25 29.96
N GLU A 521 -14.61 20.42 29.37
CA GLU A 521 -13.37 19.72 29.77
C GLU A 521 -13.05 19.82 31.28
N HIS A 522 -13.49 20.91 31.94
CA HIS A 522 -13.32 21.12 33.39
C HIS A 522 -14.29 20.28 34.27
N ASN A 523 -15.38 19.78 33.68
CA ASN A 523 -16.42 18.98 34.34
C ASN A 523 -16.43 17.51 33.88
N ALA A 524 -15.78 17.18 32.76
CA ALA A 524 -15.69 15.83 32.19
C ALA A 524 -14.96 14.84 33.14
N THR A 525 -14.05 15.35 33.97
CA THR A 525 -13.17 14.58 34.87
C THR A 525 -13.91 13.70 35.87
N ALA A 526 -15.09 14.11 36.35
CA ALA A 526 -15.91 13.29 37.26
C ALA A 526 -16.60 12.09 36.56
N TYR A 527 -16.65 12.09 35.22
CA TYR A 527 -17.37 11.11 34.40
C TYR A 527 -16.48 10.27 33.47
N LEU A 528 -15.16 10.50 33.45
CA LEU A 528 -14.17 9.67 32.76
C LEU A 528 -14.21 8.18 33.16
N THR A 529 -14.83 7.87 34.31
CA THR A 529 -15.03 6.51 34.82
C THR A 529 -15.97 5.64 33.99
N LYS A 530 -16.74 6.23 33.05
CA LYS A 530 -17.69 5.48 32.22
C LYS A 530 -17.10 4.98 30.89
N HIS A 531 -15.94 5.50 30.46
CA HIS A 531 -15.21 5.00 29.29
C HIS A 531 -16.07 4.81 28.02
N ASN A 532 -17.10 5.66 27.85
CA ASN A 532 -18.11 5.42 26.83
C ASN A 532 -17.52 5.48 25.41
N PHE A 533 -16.51 6.32 25.20
CA PHE A 533 -15.84 6.44 23.91
C PHE A 533 -15.12 5.14 23.51
N GLY A 534 -14.29 4.58 24.39
CA GLY A 534 -13.59 3.31 24.12
C GLY A 534 -14.53 2.11 23.95
N ASP A 535 -15.69 2.12 24.63
CA ASP A 535 -16.69 1.05 24.49
C ASP A 535 -17.49 1.09 23.19
N GLN A 536 -17.69 2.28 22.62
CA GLN A 536 -18.29 2.44 21.30
C GLN A 536 -17.27 2.24 20.17
N ASN A 537 -15.97 2.38 20.48
CA ASN A 537 -14.86 2.31 19.52
C ASN A 537 -13.86 1.21 19.89
N GLN A 538 -14.36 -0.01 20.06
CA GLN A 538 -13.55 -1.13 20.58
C GLN A 538 -12.40 -1.52 19.66
N ALA A 539 -12.60 -1.45 18.33
CA ALA A 539 -11.55 -1.71 17.37
C ALA A 539 -10.51 -0.57 17.36
N LEU A 540 -10.95 0.68 17.42
CA LEU A 540 -10.02 1.82 17.54
C LEU A 540 -9.21 1.75 18.83
N ARG A 541 -9.81 1.34 19.94
CA ARG A 541 -9.10 1.10 21.21
C ARG A 541 -8.03 0.03 21.04
N HIS A 542 -8.28 -1.00 20.24
CA HIS A 542 -7.27 -1.99 19.91
C HIS A 542 -6.12 -1.40 19.08
N TRP A 543 -6.46 -0.68 18.01
CA TRP A 543 -5.51 0.01 17.14
C TRP A 543 -4.71 1.11 17.85
N ALA A 544 -5.25 1.72 18.90
CA ALA A 544 -4.62 2.83 19.60
C ALA A 544 -3.20 2.49 20.11
N ALA A 545 -2.99 1.25 20.56
CA ALA A 545 -1.66 0.80 20.94
C ALA A 545 -0.72 0.63 19.75
N HIS A 546 -1.20 0.11 18.62
CA HIS A 546 -0.39 -0.05 17.40
C HIS A 546 0.02 1.29 16.78
N ILE A 547 -0.85 2.31 16.86
CA ILE A 547 -0.57 3.66 16.39
C ILE A 547 0.45 4.37 17.28
N THR A 548 0.37 4.17 18.61
CA THR A 548 1.20 4.91 19.58
C THR A 548 2.47 4.19 20.00
N ALA A 549 2.55 2.85 19.88
CA ALA A 549 3.73 2.06 20.24
C ALA A 549 5.03 2.49 19.52
N PRO A 550 5.03 2.80 18.21
CA PRO A 550 6.23 3.31 17.53
C PRO A 550 6.75 4.60 18.15
N GLN A 551 5.87 5.37 18.80
CA GLN A 551 6.14 6.69 19.37
C GLN A 551 6.20 6.67 20.91
N VAL A 552 6.25 5.48 21.52
CA VAL A 552 6.16 5.30 22.98
C VAL A 552 7.29 6.01 23.73
N GLU A 553 8.44 6.20 23.07
CA GLU A 553 9.54 7.00 23.61
C GLU A 553 9.17 8.47 23.79
N GLY A 554 8.44 9.06 22.85
CA GLY A 554 7.96 10.44 22.98
C GLY A 554 6.98 10.59 24.14
N LEU A 555 6.16 9.56 24.38
CA LEU A 555 5.27 9.51 25.54
C LEU A 555 6.04 9.44 26.86
N ALA A 556 7.07 8.59 26.92
CA ALA A 556 7.96 8.48 28.07
C ALA A 556 8.69 9.81 28.34
N TYR A 557 9.20 10.43 27.27
CA TYR A 557 9.87 11.73 27.34
C TYR A 557 8.94 12.84 27.84
N SER A 558 7.70 12.88 27.35
CA SER A 558 6.69 13.88 27.74
C SER A 558 6.27 13.78 29.21
N LEU A 559 6.50 12.65 29.87
CA LEU A 559 6.19 12.44 31.27
C LEU A 559 7.31 12.92 32.23
N MET A 560 8.47 13.32 31.72
CA MET A 560 9.57 13.88 32.51
C MET A 560 9.27 15.33 32.93
N SER A 561 9.55 15.71 34.18
CA SER A 561 9.03 16.95 34.81
C SER A 561 9.57 18.28 34.26
N ASP A 562 10.57 18.26 33.38
CA ASP A 562 11.38 19.45 33.07
C ASP A 562 11.39 19.80 31.56
N HIS A 563 10.60 19.11 30.74
CA HIS A 563 10.68 19.21 29.27
C HIS A 563 9.33 19.40 28.59
N TYR A 564 8.60 20.43 29.01
CA TYR A 564 7.37 20.84 28.33
C TYR A 564 7.69 21.75 27.14
N PRO A 565 7.00 21.59 25.99
CA PRO A 565 7.13 22.50 24.87
C PRO A 565 6.72 23.93 25.28
N GLU A 566 7.37 24.94 24.70
CA GLU A 566 7.04 26.36 24.92
C GLU A 566 5.56 26.62 24.57
N GLU A 567 4.89 27.49 25.32
CA GLU A 567 3.51 27.91 25.03
C GLU A 567 3.44 28.54 23.62
N GLY A 568 2.58 28.01 22.74
CA GLY A 568 2.29 28.59 21.42
C GLY A 568 2.50 27.68 20.19
N GLN A 569 2.75 26.38 20.36
CA GLN A 569 2.72 25.40 19.25
C GLN A 569 1.38 24.64 19.23
N TYR A 570 0.78 24.50 18.05
CA TYR A 570 -0.63 24.11 17.89
C TYR A 570 -0.84 22.72 17.28
N VAL A 571 0.04 22.32 16.34
CA VAL A 571 0.29 20.91 16.02
C VAL A 571 1.27 20.40 17.05
N LEU A 572 1.08 19.17 17.54
CA LEU A 572 1.96 18.57 18.52
C LEU A 572 3.43 18.69 18.08
N PRO A 573 4.29 19.31 18.91
CA PRO A 573 5.71 19.40 18.62
C PRO A 573 6.30 18.00 18.45
N THR A 574 7.24 17.90 17.53
CA THR A 574 8.14 16.76 17.47
C THR A 574 9.56 17.18 17.80
N ARG A 575 10.29 16.27 18.43
CA ARG A 575 11.73 16.40 18.63
C ARG A 575 12.45 15.30 17.87
N MET A 576 13.28 15.70 16.91
CA MET A 576 14.24 14.80 16.27
C MET A 576 15.37 14.50 17.26
N GLN A 577 15.61 13.21 17.55
CA GLN A 577 16.81 12.78 18.25
C GLN A 577 17.92 12.50 17.24
N GLU A 578 19.06 13.20 17.35
CA GLU A 578 20.16 13.15 16.37
C GLU A 578 20.50 11.70 15.93
N GLY A 579 20.25 11.40 14.65
CA GLY A 579 20.47 10.07 14.05
C GLY A 579 19.43 8.99 14.38
N GLN A 580 18.27 9.35 14.94
CA GLN A 580 17.18 8.46 15.34
C GLN A 580 15.80 9.00 14.93
N HIS A 581 14.72 8.55 15.57
CA HIS A 581 13.34 8.90 15.27
C HIS A 581 12.87 10.20 15.94
N SER A 582 11.81 10.77 15.39
CA SER A 582 11.07 11.94 15.83
C SER A 582 10.10 11.55 16.93
N LEU A 583 10.09 12.32 18.00
CA LEU A 583 9.27 12.03 19.19
C LEU A 583 8.16 13.06 19.33
N PRO A 584 6.87 12.66 19.38
CA PRO A 584 5.79 13.59 19.70
C PRO A 584 5.91 14.03 21.16
N LEU A 585 5.68 15.32 21.41
CA LEU A 585 5.79 15.94 22.72
C LEU A 585 4.43 16.43 23.21
N LEU A 586 3.92 15.81 24.27
CA LEU A 586 2.67 16.20 24.89
C LEU A 586 2.85 17.41 25.81
N HIS A 587 1.87 18.31 25.81
CA HIS A 587 1.75 19.36 26.82
C HIS A 587 1.45 18.76 28.21
N PRO A 588 1.75 19.46 29.33
CA PRO A 588 1.55 18.93 30.68
C PRO A 588 0.15 18.37 30.94
N ASN A 589 -0.89 19.07 30.49
CA ASN A 589 -2.28 18.64 30.66
C ASN A 589 -2.62 17.38 29.84
N GLN A 590 -2.03 17.23 28.66
CA GLN A 590 -2.19 16.04 27.81
C GLN A 590 -1.44 14.84 28.42
N ALA A 591 -0.21 15.06 28.90
CA ALA A 591 0.57 14.05 29.61
C ALA A 591 -0.14 13.58 30.91
N ALA A 592 -0.87 14.47 31.59
CA ALA A 592 -1.70 14.09 32.74
C ALA A 592 -2.89 13.20 32.33
N ARG A 593 -3.58 13.51 31.22
CA ARG A 593 -4.72 12.73 30.69
C ARG A 593 -4.32 11.32 30.22
N LEU A 594 -3.05 11.10 29.90
CA LEU A 594 -2.51 9.78 29.60
C LEU A 594 -2.61 8.83 30.82
N VAL A 595 -2.33 9.36 32.01
CA VAL A 595 -2.08 8.57 33.24
C VAL A 595 -3.15 8.68 34.32
N VAL A 596 -4.09 9.63 34.20
CA VAL A 596 -5.20 9.82 35.14
C VAL A 596 -6.16 8.63 35.13
N HIS A 597 -6.84 8.38 36.26
CA HIS A 597 -7.93 7.41 36.34
C HIS A 597 -9.05 7.76 35.33
N GLY A 598 -9.47 6.78 34.51
CA GLY A 598 -10.41 7.01 33.42
C GLY A 598 -9.78 7.63 32.17
N GLY A 599 -8.46 7.86 32.18
CA GLY A 599 -7.67 8.33 31.05
C GLY A 599 -7.21 7.19 30.13
N PHE A 600 -6.36 7.53 29.15
CA PHE A 600 -6.06 6.67 28.00
C PHE A 600 -5.55 5.27 28.39
N LEU A 601 -4.54 5.19 29.27
CA LEU A 601 -3.97 3.90 29.67
C LEU A 601 -4.97 3.04 30.45
N SER A 602 -5.84 3.66 31.24
CA SER A 602 -6.89 2.93 31.96
C SER A 602 -7.96 2.37 31.01
N ASP A 603 -8.25 3.07 29.91
CA ASP A 603 -9.17 2.57 28.89
C ASP A 603 -8.58 1.37 28.13
N LEU A 604 -7.30 1.44 27.74
CA LEU A 604 -6.60 0.31 27.10
C LEU A 604 -6.54 -0.93 28.00
N ALA A 605 -6.36 -0.74 29.30
CA ALA A 605 -6.28 -1.82 30.30
C ALA A 605 -7.58 -2.63 30.44
N ARG A 606 -8.69 -2.17 29.84
CA ARG A 606 -9.97 -2.88 29.87
C ARG A 606 -10.03 -4.07 28.92
N VAL A 607 -9.12 -4.15 27.94
CA VAL A 607 -9.00 -5.32 27.08
C VAL A 607 -8.16 -6.35 27.85
N PRO A 608 -8.73 -7.51 28.22
CA PRO A 608 -8.02 -8.50 29.00
C PRO A 608 -6.86 -9.10 28.20
N VAL A 609 -5.76 -9.39 28.88
CA VAL A 609 -4.67 -10.20 28.32
C VAL A 609 -5.18 -11.63 28.16
N THR A 610 -5.02 -12.18 26.97
CA THR A 610 -5.38 -13.56 26.65
C THR A 610 -4.21 -14.49 26.99
N ALA A 611 -4.51 -15.70 27.46
CA ALA A 611 -3.49 -16.71 27.73
C ALA A 611 -3.10 -17.51 26.48
N ASP A 612 -3.87 -17.38 25.39
CA ASP A 612 -3.62 -18.05 24.12
C ASP A 612 -2.68 -17.19 23.26
N PRO A 613 -1.48 -17.67 22.93
CA PRO A 613 -0.52 -16.91 22.12
C PRO A 613 -0.95 -16.73 20.65
N THR A 614 -2.04 -17.38 20.22
CA THR A 614 -2.63 -17.18 18.88
C THR A 614 -3.64 -16.04 18.82
N ASP A 615 -4.10 -15.55 19.98
CA ASP A 615 -4.95 -14.36 20.05
C ASP A 615 -4.09 -13.10 19.83
N PRO A 616 -4.66 -12.03 19.23
CA PRO A 616 -3.99 -10.74 19.15
C PRO A 616 -3.64 -10.21 20.55
N PRO A 617 -2.43 -9.66 20.75
CA PRO A 617 -2.00 -9.15 22.05
C PRO A 617 -2.93 -8.04 22.53
N ALA A 618 -3.12 -7.94 23.85
CA ALA A 618 -3.91 -6.83 24.38
C ALA A 618 -3.20 -5.49 24.09
N PRO A 619 -3.93 -4.39 23.86
CA PRO A 619 -3.32 -3.08 23.55
C PRO A 619 -2.33 -2.62 24.61
N LEU A 620 -2.62 -2.87 25.89
CA LEU A 620 -1.70 -2.55 26.97
C LEU A 620 -0.42 -3.39 26.91
N GLU A 621 -0.50 -4.66 26.50
CA GLU A 621 0.65 -5.55 26.31
C GLU A 621 1.55 -5.07 25.16
N VAL A 622 0.96 -4.59 24.07
CA VAL A 622 1.71 -3.97 22.95
C VAL A 622 2.53 -2.77 23.45
N LEU A 623 1.93 -1.87 24.24
CA LEU A 623 2.65 -0.73 24.82
C LEU A 623 3.69 -1.15 25.87
N GLN A 624 3.42 -2.19 26.66
CA GLN A 624 4.39 -2.76 27.61
C GLN A 624 5.64 -3.26 26.86
N ASN A 625 5.45 -4.02 25.79
CA ASN A 625 6.54 -4.56 24.99
C ASN A 625 7.36 -3.45 24.32
N ALA A 626 6.69 -2.44 23.77
CA ALA A 626 7.35 -1.28 23.17
C ALA A 626 8.16 -0.49 24.22
N THR A 627 7.60 -0.29 25.41
CA THR A 627 8.28 0.37 26.54
C THR A 627 9.53 -0.40 26.98
N ILE A 628 9.44 -1.73 27.11
CA ILE A 628 10.59 -2.58 27.48
C ILE A 628 11.67 -2.52 26.39
N THR A 629 11.27 -2.52 25.12
CA THR A 629 12.19 -2.46 23.99
C THR A 629 12.92 -1.13 23.93
N GLY A 630 12.20 -0.01 24.05
CA GLY A 630 12.78 1.33 24.10
C GLY A 630 13.70 1.53 25.32
N PHE A 631 13.28 1.06 26.50
CA PHE A 631 14.12 1.07 27.69
C PHE A 631 15.42 0.31 27.47
N ARG A 632 15.36 -0.90 26.90
CA ARG A 632 16.55 -1.70 26.59
C ARG A 632 17.49 -0.96 25.64
N ARG A 633 16.96 -0.42 24.53
CA ARG A 633 17.76 0.28 23.52
C ARG A 633 18.50 1.47 24.12
N ASP A 634 17.86 2.24 24.99
CA ASP A 634 18.51 3.39 25.63
C ASP A 634 19.56 2.98 26.66
N MET A 635 19.31 1.88 27.37
CA MET A 635 20.31 1.29 28.26
C MET A 635 21.52 0.82 27.46
N GLU A 636 21.32 0.10 26.34
CA GLU A 636 22.38 -0.32 25.41
C GLU A 636 23.19 0.86 24.88
N ALA A 637 22.51 1.89 24.36
CA ALA A 637 23.17 3.11 23.86
C ALA A 637 23.97 3.82 24.96
N ALA A 638 23.46 3.84 26.19
CA ALA A 638 24.20 4.39 27.32
C ALA A 638 25.39 3.52 27.73
N PHE A 639 25.29 2.18 27.59
CA PHE A 639 26.38 1.26 27.88
C PHE A 639 27.55 1.36 26.89
N ASP A 640 27.29 1.78 25.66
CA ASP A 640 28.30 1.99 24.62
C ASP A 640 29.12 3.30 24.82
N LEU A 641 28.71 4.17 25.75
CA LEU A 641 29.38 5.44 26.02
C LEU A 641 30.58 5.30 26.98
N PRO A 642 31.58 6.20 26.89
CA PRO A 642 32.72 6.22 27.80
C PRO A 642 32.35 6.37 29.28
N THR A 643 33.19 5.74 30.10
CA THR A 643 32.97 5.57 31.53
C THR A 643 33.09 6.81 32.40
N ASP A 644 33.68 7.84 31.84
CA ASP A 644 34.33 8.94 32.54
C ASP A 644 33.40 10.12 32.85
N GLN A 645 32.12 10.06 32.45
CA GLN A 645 31.00 10.89 32.96
C GLN A 645 29.71 10.73 32.13
N GLN A 646 29.82 10.37 30.85
CA GLN A 646 28.68 10.36 29.93
C GLN A 646 27.75 9.18 30.18
N GLN A 647 28.32 7.99 30.36
CA GLN A 647 27.57 6.77 30.58
C GLN A 647 26.73 6.76 31.86
N PRO A 648 27.22 7.22 33.03
CA PRO A 648 26.37 7.56 34.15
C PRO A 648 25.16 8.36 33.69
N THR A 649 25.35 9.62 33.32
CA THR A 649 24.27 10.57 33.07
C THR A 649 23.21 10.02 32.11
N ASN A 650 23.63 9.33 31.04
CA ASN A 650 22.71 8.75 30.06
C ASN A 650 21.89 7.57 30.63
N LEU A 651 22.44 6.74 31.51
CA LEU A 651 21.67 5.71 32.21
C LEU A 651 20.63 6.37 33.14
N GLN A 652 20.98 7.43 33.85
CA GLN A 652 19.98 8.18 34.66
C GLN A 652 18.87 8.79 33.80
N THR A 653 19.21 9.37 32.66
CA THR A 653 18.22 9.88 31.71
C THR A 653 17.30 8.78 31.20
N ALA A 654 17.84 7.65 30.73
CA ALA A 654 17.05 6.52 30.24
C ALA A 654 16.04 6.07 31.30
N ILE A 655 16.49 5.90 32.53
CA ILE A 655 15.65 5.37 33.59
C ILE A 655 14.58 6.36 34.05
N SER A 656 14.96 7.63 34.20
CA SER A 656 14.02 8.69 34.56
C SER A 656 12.94 8.86 33.49
N LYS A 657 13.32 8.69 32.21
CA LYS A 657 12.40 8.73 31.06
C LYS A 657 11.36 7.63 31.13
N TRP A 658 11.79 6.38 31.29
CA TRP A 658 10.88 5.23 31.19
C TRP A 658 10.10 4.92 32.47
N GLN A 659 10.60 5.33 33.64
CA GLN A 659 10.02 4.97 34.93
C GLN A 659 8.53 5.34 35.06
N ARG A 660 8.17 6.59 34.77
CA ARG A 660 6.80 7.09 34.97
C ARG A 660 5.79 6.39 34.06
N LEU A 661 6.19 6.11 32.82
CA LEU A 661 5.34 5.38 31.87
C LEU A 661 5.16 3.92 32.30
N HIS A 662 6.25 3.25 32.67
CA HIS A 662 6.22 1.85 33.12
C HIS A 662 5.35 1.67 34.37
N GLU A 663 5.55 2.48 35.41
CA GLU A 663 4.73 2.40 36.64
C GLU A 663 3.24 2.59 36.35
N THR A 664 2.89 3.49 35.43
CA THR A 664 1.49 3.77 35.10
C THR A 664 0.86 2.63 34.30
N ILE A 665 1.56 2.12 33.27
CA ILE A 665 1.09 1.01 32.44
C ILE A 665 0.80 -0.24 33.29
N TYR A 666 1.66 -0.58 34.26
CA TYR A 666 1.46 -1.75 35.12
C TYR A 666 0.37 -1.56 36.19
N ARG A 667 0.05 -0.31 36.56
CA ARG A 667 -1.00 0.02 37.54
C ARG A 667 -2.38 0.23 36.90
N ALA A 668 -2.45 0.51 35.60
CA ALA A 668 -3.68 0.79 34.88
C ALA A 668 -4.81 -0.26 35.07
N PRO A 669 -4.53 -1.58 35.17
CA PRO A 669 -5.56 -2.59 35.44
C PRO A 669 -6.15 -2.48 36.86
N ALA A 670 -5.36 -2.09 37.86
CA ALA A 670 -5.76 -2.02 39.27
C ALA A 670 -6.53 -0.73 39.62
N THR A 671 -6.35 0.33 38.82
CA THR A 671 -7.07 1.60 39.01
C THR A 671 -8.57 1.53 38.70
N ASN A 672 -9.09 0.42 38.14
CA ASN A 672 -10.52 0.25 37.80
C ASN A 672 -11.48 0.07 39.00
N VAL A 673 -10.97 0.06 40.25
CA VAL A 673 -11.78 -0.07 41.47
C VAL A 673 -11.58 1.17 42.35
N TYR A 674 -12.56 2.07 42.34
CA TYR A 674 -12.53 3.40 42.98
C TYR A 674 -12.07 3.44 44.45
N ASN A 675 -12.23 2.35 45.20
CA ASN A 675 -11.89 2.32 46.63
C ASN A 675 -10.45 1.90 46.92
N ASP A 676 -9.78 1.17 46.02
CA ASP A 676 -8.40 0.70 46.27
C ASP A 676 -7.37 1.76 45.85
N ALA A 677 -7.65 2.60 44.85
CA ALA A 677 -6.69 3.60 44.38
C ALA A 677 -6.41 4.75 45.38
N VAL A 678 -7.36 5.06 46.26
CA VAL A 678 -7.23 6.16 47.25
C VAL A 678 -6.83 5.64 48.64
N GLU A 679 -7.32 4.47 49.09
CA GLU A 679 -6.91 3.86 50.37
C GLU A 679 -5.55 3.15 50.27
N ASP A 680 -5.20 2.55 49.13
CA ASP A 680 -3.91 1.86 48.95
C ASP A 680 -2.76 2.83 48.61
N PHE A 681 -3.05 4.08 48.23
CA PHE A 681 -2.02 5.14 48.08
C PHE A 681 -1.41 5.57 49.43
N GLY A 682 -2.20 5.49 50.52
CA GLY A 682 -1.75 5.81 51.88
C GLY A 682 -1.05 4.65 52.60
N GLN A 683 -1.46 3.40 52.34
CA GLN A 683 -0.90 2.20 52.98
C GLN A 683 0.42 1.75 52.33
N ASP A 684 0.62 2.02 51.04
CA ASP A 684 1.79 1.60 50.28
C ASP A 684 2.98 2.58 50.41
N LEU A 685 2.86 3.64 51.22
CA LEU A 685 3.93 4.60 51.50
C LEU A 685 5.08 4.02 52.36
N LYS A 686 4.84 2.88 53.02
CA LYS A 686 5.85 2.18 53.84
C LYS A 686 6.57 1.06 53.09
N ILE A 687 5.94 0.50 52.05
CA ILE A 687 6.51 -0.59 51.23
C ILE A 687 7.25 0.01 50.02
N ARG A 688 6.77 1.13 49.47
CA ARG A 688 7.41 1.89 48.36
C ARG A 688 8.70 2.64 48.72
N LYS A 689 9.10 2.68 50.00
CA LYS A 689 10.41 3.22 50.40
C LYS A 689 11.59 2.32 50.00
N LEU A 690 11.32 1.08 49.61
CA LEU A 690 12.35 0.03 49.61
C LEU A 690 12.87 -0.33 48.21
N HIS A 691 12.11 -0.02 47.16
CA HIS A 691 12.23 -0.70 45.86
C HIS A 691 12.59 0.23 44.68
N GLY A 692 12.67 1.55 44.89
CA GLY A 692 12.83 2.53 43.82
C GLY A 692 14.22 2.82 43.18
N LYS A 693 15.42 2.66 43.79
CA LYS A 693 16.75 3.26 43.35
C LYS A 693 17.56 2.46 42.39
N ILE A 694 17.16 1.27 42.00
CA ILE A 694 18.14 0.32 41.46
C ILE A 694 18.65 0.57 40.04
N ALA A 695 18.14 1.55 39.31
CA ALA A 695 18.39 1.54 37.88
C ALA A 695 19.56 2.37 37.36
N SER A 696 19.90 3.58 37.84
CA SER A 696 20.78 4.45 37.03
C SER A 696 22.29 4.25 37.22
N LEU A 697 23.11 4.68 36.25
CA LEU A 697 24.58 4.88 36.24
C LEU A 697 25.61 3.72 36.42
N THR A 698 25.89 2.82 35.44
CA THR A 698 27.22 2.13 35.33
C THR A 698 28.03 2.49 34.09
N PRO A 699 29.24 2.96 34.38
CA PRO A 699 30.53 2.80 33.76
C PRO A 699 31.16 1.53 33.07
N LEU A 700 31.01 1.14 31.79
CA LEU A 700 31.79 0.07 31.10
C LEU A 700 32.82 0.62 30.07
N THR A 701 34.13 0.31 30.25
CA THR A 701 35.25 0.81 29.42
C THR A 701 35.57 -0.10 28.23
N SER A 702 36.23 0.48 27.23
CA SER A 702 36.61 -0.12 25.96
C SER A 702 37.73 -1.17 26.05
N GLY A 703 37.43 -2.34 25.47
CA GLY A 703 38.28 -3.53 25.39
C GLY A 703 37.50 -4.85 25.44
N ASN A 704 36.16 -4.79 25.32
CA ASN A 704 35.26 -5.72 25.97
C ASN A 704 34.71 -6.83 25.04
N PRO A 705 34.91 -8.12 25.39
CA PRO A 705 34.28 -9.27 24.74
C PRO A 705 32.74 -9.26 24.74
N LEU A 706 32.08 -8.43 25.56
CA LEU A 706 30.63 -8.18 25.59
C LEU A 706 30.07 -7.79 24.22
N ALA A 707 30.80 -6.96 23.46
CA ALA A 707 30.40 -6.58 22.11
C ALA A 707 30.47 -7.78 21.14
N SER A 708 31.46 -8.66 21.26
CA SER A 708 31.62 -9.80 20.35
C SER A 708 30.65 -10.97 20.57
N ALA A 709 30.05 -11.10 21.76
CA ALA A 709 29.11 -12.19 22.08
C ALA A 709 27.63 -11.78 21.98
N ALA A 710 27.29 -10.52 22.30
CA ALA A 710 25.91 -10.05 22.31
C ALA A 710 25.41 -9.62 20.91
N ILE A 711 26.29 -9.09 20.05
CA ILE A 711 25.92 -8.53 18.73
C ILE A 711 25.29 -9.55 17.76
N PRO A 712 25.72 -10.83 17.65
CA PRO A 712 25.08 -11.80 16.74
C PRO A 712 23.69 -12.26 17.20
N PHE A 713 23.44 -12.30 18.52
CA PHE A 713 22.16 -12.68 19.13
C PHE A 713 21.14 -11.52 19.06
N LEU A 714 21.61 -10.28 19.20
CA LEU A 714 20.79 -9.06 19.18
C LEU A 714 20.48 -8.54 17.77
N LYS A 715 21.32 -8.84 16.76
CA LYS A 715 21.03 -8.54 15.34
C LYS A 715 19.86 -9.33 14.74
N GLN A 716 19.42 -10.42 15.39
CA GLN A 716 18.32 -11.25 14.91
C GLN A 716 16.92 -10.69 15.23
N PHE A 717 16.84 -9.58 15.99
CA PHE A 717 15.60 -8.99 16.54
C PHE A 717 15.06 -7.77 15.77
N THR A 718 15.83 -7.16 14.86
CA THR A 718 15.55 -5.80 14.35
C THR A 718 14.80 -5.74 13.02
N SER A 719 14.22 -6.85 12.55
CA SER A 719 13.38 -6.85 11.35
C SER A 719 12.05 -7.49 11.68
N SER A 720 10.96 -6.97 11.09
CA SER A 720 9.57 -7.46 11.16
C SER A 720 8.81 -7.28 12.48
N TYR A 721 8.20 -6.08 12.65
CA TYR A 721 7.12 -5.84 13.62
C TYR A 721 5.81 -5.34 12.98
N LEU A 722 5.66 -5.41 11.65
CA LEU A 722 4.43 -4.99 10.96
C LEU A 722 3.72 -6.09 10.15
N ALA A 723 4.17 -7.35 10.19
CA ALA A 723 3.41 -8.46 9.61
C ALA A 723 3.53 -9.78 10.41
N ALA A 724 2.40 -10.19 11.00
CA ALA A 724 2.04 -11.57 11.41
C ALA A 724 2.81 -12.23 12.61
N PRO A 725 2.21 -13.24 13.28
CA PRO A 725 2.27 -13.47 14.73
C PRO A 725 3.51 -14.24 15.22
N PRO A 726 3.85 -14.14 16.51
CA PRO A 726 5.09 -14.65 17.05
C PRO A 726 5.12 -16.18 17.18
N SER A 727 6.11 -16.79 16.53
CA SER A 727 6.81 -17.96 17.03
C SER A 727 8.31 -17.60 16.96
N THR A 728 9.20 -17.87 17.91
CA THR A 728 9.27 -18.93 18.92
C THR A 728 10.37 -18.55 19.94
N ASP A 729 10.32 -19.13 21.14
CA ASP A 729 11.32 -19.19 22.22
C ASP A 729 11.73 -17.91 22.98
N ALA A 730 11.94 -16.75 22.34
CA ALA A 730 12.40 -15.55 23.07
C ALA A 730 11.27 -14.80 23.78
N MET A 731 10.08 -14.75 23.16
CA MET A 731 8.86 -14.33 23.86
C MET A 731 8.49 -15.31 24.99
N THR A 732 8.89 -16.58 24.90
CA THR A 732 8.70 -17.58 25.96
C THR A 732 9.62 -17.35 27.16
N GLU A 733 10.78 -16.72 27.00
CA GLU A 733 11.64 -16.28 28.11
C GLU A 733 11.18 -14.93 28.70
N ALA A 734 10.81 -13.96 27.88
CA ALA A 734 10.22 -12.69 28.33
C ALA A 734 8.87 -12.92 29.06
N SER A 735 8.07 -13.88 28.58
CA SER A 735 6.82 -14.28 29.24
C SER A 735 7.00 -15.15 30.47
N LYS A 736 8.22 -15.60 30.80
CA LYS A 736 8.54 -16.18 32.13
C LYS A 736 8.81 -15.11 33.19
N LEU A 737 9.10 -13.86 32.79
CA LEU A 737 9.23 -12.70 33.69
C LEU A 737 7.88 -12.01 33.94
N LEU A 738 6.98 -12.04 32.96
CA LEU A 738 5.61 -11.51 33.02
C LEU A 738 4.74 -12.00 34.22
N PRO A 739 4.84 -13.24 34.74
CA PRO A 739 4.04 -13.70 35.88
C PRO A 739 4.59 -13.23 37.24
N VAL A 740 5.82 -12.71 37.27
CA VAL A 740 6.54 -12.33 38.50
C VAL A 740 6.61 -10.80 38.66
N ALA A 741 6.34 -10.05 37.59
CA ALA A 741 6.26 -8.59 37.58
C ALA A 741 5.02 -8.10 38.35
N GLY A 742 5.10 -8.14 39.69
CA GLY A 742 4.24 -7.39 40.60
C GLY A 742 4.59 -5.91 40.64
N LYS A 743 4.20 -5.22 41.73
CA LYS A 743 4.38 -3.77 41.98
C LYS A 743 5.83 -3.24 41.80
N ASP A 744 6.84 -4.10 41.60
CA ASP A 744 8.29 -3.82 41.57
C ASP A 744 8.98 -4.15 40.21
N SER A 745 8.20 -4.28 39.12
CA SER A 745 8.65 -4.80 37.81
C SER A 745 9.88 -4.11 37.19
N LEU A 746 9.98 -2.78 37.25
CA LEU A 746 11.12 -2.02 36.67
C LEU A 746 12.42 -2.25 37.45
N GLN A 747 12.32 -2.38 38.78
CA GLN A 747 13.46 -2.64 39.65
C GLN A 747 14.01 -4.04 39.42
N ASP A 748 13.13 -5.04 39.37
CA ASP A 748 13.49 -6.43 39.10
C ASP A 748 14.03 -6.61 37.68
N LEU A 749 13.46 -5.92 36.69
CA LEU A 749 14.00 -5.90 35.31
C LEU A 749 15.39 -5.27 35.25
N THR A 750 15.61 -4.18 35.97
CA THR A 750 16.94 -3.52 35.97
C THR A 750 17.98 -4.35 36.72
N LEU A 751 17.61 -4.95 37.87
CA LEU A 751 18.47 -5.88 38.58
C LEU A 751 18.81 -7.12 37.76
N ALA A 752 17.82 -7.68 37.04
CA ALA A 752 18.04 -8.80 36.15
C ALA A 752 19.00 -8.44 35.01
N PHE A 753 18.84 -7.26 34.43
CA PHE A 753 19.74 -6.75 33.40
C PHE A 753 21.17 -6.58 33.93
N LEU A 754 21.35 -5.93 35.08
CA LEU A 754 22.66 -5.72 35.72
C LEU A 754 23.31 -7.04 36.15
N SER A 755 22.53 -8.00 36.63
CA SER A 755 23.01 -9.35 36.94
C SER A 755 23.47 -10.10 35.69
N ARG A 756 22.79 -9.92 34.56
CA ARG A 756 23.17 -10.56 33.30
C ARG A 756 24.43 -9.94 32.70
N ALA A 757 24.57 -8.62 32.78
CA ALA A 757 25.80 -7.92 32.40
C ALA A 757 27.01 -8.38 33.24
N ALA A 758 26.79 -8.71 34.50
CA ALA A 758 27.82 -9.19 35.43
C ALA A 758 28.27 -10.65 35.23
N GLU A 759 27.56 -11.45 34.43
CA GLU A 759 28.01 -12.80 34.05
C GLU A 759 29.17 -12.78 33.02
N GLU A 760 29.40 -11.62 32.38
CA GLU A 760 30.39 -11.45 31.33
C GLU A 760 31.65 -10.69 31.83
N GLU A 761 31.57 -9.76 32.81
CA GLU A 761 32.73 -9.07 33.42
C GLU A 761 32.46 -8.53 34.86
N VAL A 762 33.51 -8.03 35.54
CA VAL A 762 33.56 -7.67 36.97
C VAL A 762 33.29 -6.17 37.22
N PHE A 763 32.51 -5.83 38.26
CA PHE A 763 32.13 -4.44 38.61
C PHE A 763 33.32 -3.58 39.05
N ILE A 764 33.17 -2.25 39.04
CA ILE A 764 34.22 -1.28 39.43
C ILE A 764 33.74 -0.41 40.60
N ASN A 765 34.61 -0.09 41.55
CA ASN A 765 34.33 0.80 42.68
C ASN A 765 34.72 2.27 42.42
N ASN A 766 34.37 3.17 43.35
CA ASN A 766 34.68 4.62 43.24
C ASN A 766 36.17 4.97 43.15
N ASN A 767 37.08 4.03 43.39
CA ASN A 767 38.52 4.21 43.26
C ASN A 767 39.07 3.68 41.92
N GLY A 768 38.22 3.09 41.06
CA GLY A 768 38.60 2.46 39.80
C GLY A 768 39.05 1.00 39.95
N ASP A 769 38.92 0.40 41.14
CA ASP A 769 39.29 -1.01 41.34
C ASP A 769 38.14 -1.95 40.98
N VAL A 770 38.51 -3.09 40.42
CA VAL A 770 37.61 -4.21 40.12
C VAL A 770 37.12 -4.89 41.40
N VAL A 771 35.81 -5.07 41.53
CA VAL A 771 35.11 -5.65 42.69
C VAL A 771 34.19 -6.79 42.26
N THR A 772 34.37 -7.96 42.86
CA THR A 772 33.57 -9.16 42.57
C THR A 772 32.38 -9.30 43.52
N PRO A 773 31.23 -9.79 43.04
CA PRO A 773 30.09 -10.17 43.88
C PRO A 773 30.48 -11.19 44.96
N GLU A 774 29.76 -11.22 46.07
CA GLU A 774 30.00 -12.20 47.15
C GLU A 774 29.86 -13.64 46.64
N ASP A 775 30.67 -14.58 47.17
CA ASP A 775 30.68 -15.99 46.79
C ASP A 775 29.29 -16.65 46.84
N THR A 776 28.37 -16.12 47.66
CA THR A 776 26.98 -16.57 47.81
C THR A 776 26.11 -16.32 46.58
N LEU A 777 26.55 -15.44 45.68
CA LEU A 777 25.90 -15.09 44.42
C LEU A 777 26.51 -15.83 43.23
N ILE A 778 27.59 -16.58 43.44
CA ILE A 778 28.31 -17.31 42.40
C ILE A 778 27.84 -18.76 42.43
N ASP A 779 27.42 -19.28 41.27
CA ASP A 779 27.11 -20.68 41.12
C ASP A 779 28.40 -21.50 41.28
N PRO A 780 28.51 -22.34 42.32
CA PRO A 780 29.73 -23.09 42.60
C PRO A 780 30.08 -24.12 41.51
N ALA A 781 29.13 -24.48 40.62
CA ALA A 781 29.37 -25.39 39.51
C ALA A 781 29.95 -24.69 38.28
N THR A 782 29.56 -23.45 38.01
CA THR A 782 29.95 -22.70 36.80
C THR A 782 30.96 -21.60 37.08
N GLY A 783 31.13 -21.18 38.34
CA GLY A 783 31.99 -20.07 38.74
C GLY A 783 31.47 -18.71 38.26
N LYS A 784 30.23 -18.66 37.75
CA LYS A 784 29.57 -17.47 37.23
C LYS A 784 28.50 -16.98 38.20
N LEU A 785 28.09 -15.72 38.05
CA LEU A 785 26.97 -15.19 38.81
C LEU A 785 25.70 -16.03 38.53
N ILE A 786 24.97 -16.38 39.59
CA ILE A 786 23.65 -17.01 39.49
C ILE A 786 22.71 -16.00 38.81
N PRO A 787 22.03 -16.35 37.71
CA PRO A 787 21.10 -15.44 37.05
C PRO A 787 20.06 -14.91 38.05
N PHE A 788 19.77 -13.60 38.04
CA PHE A 788 18.86 -12.96 39.00
C PHE A 788 17.50 -13.66 39.17
N ILE A 789 16.96 -14.25 38.10
CA ILE A 789 15.69 -14.99 38.10
C ILE A 789 15.79 -16.29 38.91
N GLN A 790 17.00 -16.84 39.02
CA GLN A 790 17.33 -18.08 39.74
C GLN A 790 17.87 -17.81 41.16
N GLN A 791 18.10 -16.54 41.52
CA GLN A 791 18.53 -16.14 42.85
C GLN A 791 17.38 -16.22 43.87
N THR A 792 17.68 -16.68 45.08
CA THR A 792 16.76 -16.61 46.22
C THR A 792 16.55 -15.16 46.67
N ALA A 793 15.50 -14.87 47.44
CA ALA A 793 15.24 -13.53 47.97
C ALA A 793 16.43 -12.96 48.77
N GLU A 794 17.16 -13.83 49.48
CA GLU A 794 18.38 -13.47 50.23
C GLU A 794 19.53 -13.13 49.28
N GLN A 795 19.75 -13.93 48.23
CA GLN A 795 20.74 -13.65 47.20
C GLN A 795 20.43 -12.33 46.47
N LYS A 796 19.17 -12.07 46.13
CA LYS A 796 18.75 -10.80 45.55
C LYS A 796 19.07 -9.60 46.44
N ALA A 797 18.84 -9.73 47.76
CA ALA A 797 19.17 -8.69 48.74
C ALA A 797 20.69 -8.48 48.88
N VAL A 798 21.49 -9.55 48.86
CA VAL A 798 22.96 -9.46 48.86
C VAL A 798 23.48 -8.80 47.59
N PHE A 799 22.94 -9.16 46.43
CA PHE A 799 23.30 -8.55 45.15
C PHE A 799 22.98 -7.06 45.12
N GLN A 800 21.79 -6.67 45.57
CA GLN A 800 21.40 -5.26 45.71
C GLN A 800 22.35 -4.49 46.65
N LYS A 801 22.69 -5.06 47.80
CA LYS A 801 23.61 -4.42 48.76
C LYS A 801 25.01 -4.23 48.18
N PHE A 802 25.54 -5.25 47.51
CA PHE A 802 26.83 -5.19 46.83
C PHE A 802 26.87 -4.05 45.79
N LEU A 803 25.83 -3.91 44.97
CA LEU A 803 25.74 -2.81 44.00
C LEU A 803 25.71 -1.44 44.71
N LEU A 804 24.99 -1.33 45.83
CA LEU A 804 24.81 -0.08 46.59
C LEU A 804 26.05 0.39 47.34
N GLU A 805 26.84 -0.52 47.89
CA GLU A 805 27.92 -0.19 48.81
C GLU A 805 29.30 -0.28 48.17
N ASN A 806 29.44 -1.07 47.10
CA ASN A 806 30.76 -1.49 46.61
C ASN A 806 31.10 -1.03 45.19
N THR A 807 30.15 -0.46 44.44
CA THR A 807 30.35 -0.13 43.02
C THR A 807 30.16 1.37 42.72
N THR A 808 30.66 1.83 41.56
CA THR A 808 30.44 3.19 41.03
C THR A 808 28.98 3.51 40.75
N LEU A 809 28.11 2.50 40.76
CA LEU A 809 26.66 2.63 40.69
C LEU A 809 26.06 3.31 41.91
N SER A 810 26.77 3.30 43.05
CA SER A 810 26.25 3.72 44.35
C SER A 810 25.51 5.06 44.34
N PRO A 811 25.99 6.17 43.74
CA PRO A 811 25.27 7.46 43.77
C PRO A 811 23.93 7.45 43.04
N ALA A 812 23.83 6.68 41.97
CA ALA A 812 22.64 6.51 41.15
C ALA A 812 21.59 5.59 41.75
N LEU A 813 22.12 4.49 42.28
CA LEU A 813 21.49 3.59 43.20
C LEU A 813 21.26 4.24 44.55
N VAL A 814 21.64 5.52 44.73
CA VAL A 814 21.28 6.42 45.83
C VAL A 814 20.37 7.59 45.40
N GLU A 815 19.97 7.78 44.14
CA GLU A 815 19.00 8.84 43.74
C GLU A 815 17.60 8.32 43.38
N LEU A 816 17.49 7.19 42.70
CA LEU A 816 16.23 6.56 42.27
C LEU A 816 15.20 6.00 43.39
N PHE A 817 15.57 5.48 44.59
CA PHE A 817 14.88 5.09 45.89
C PHE A 817 14.68 6.39 46.71
N ASP A 818 15.22 7.57 46.31
CA ASP A 818 15.01 8.87 47.03
C ASP A 818 14.11 9.87 46.28
N GLY A 819 14.01 9.83 44.94
CA GLY A 819 13.23 10.79 44.09
C GLY A 819 11.70 10.85 44.29
N HIS A 820 11.14 10.12 45.25
CA HIS A 820 9.69 9.95 45.45
C HIS A 820 8.95 11.20 46.00
N LEU A 821 9.67 12.20 46.52
CA LEU A 821 9.07 13.43 47.06
C LEU A 821 8.51 14.36 45.97
N LEU A 822 9.07 14.35 44.75
CA LEU A 822 8.65 15.22 43.64
C LEU A 822 7.37 14.70 42.95
N ASN A 823 7.24 13.38 42.76
CA ASN A 823 6.07 12.78 42.11
C ASN A 823 4.80 12.84 42.97
N GLN A 824 4.94 12.86 44.30
CA GLN A 824 3.81 13.01 45.22
C GLN A 824 3.25 14.44 45.19
N VAL A 825 4.12 15.44 45.12
CA VAL A 825 3.73 16.86 44.98
C VAL A 825 3.12 17.08 43.61
N ALA A 826 3.72 16.59 42.52
CA ALA A 826 3.24 16.81 41.17
C ALA A 826 1.94 16.05 40.82
N SER A 827 1.72 14.84 41.34
CA SER A 827 0.43 14.12 41.16
C SER A 827 -0.70 14.74 41.98
N THR A 828 -0.38 15.27 43.16
CA THR A 828 -1.34 16.01 43.99
C THR A 828 -1.63 17.36 43.37
N GLU A 829 -0.62 18.06 42.85
CA GLU A 829 -0.74 19.33 42.11
C GLU A 829 -1.46 19.15 40.77
N ALA A 830 -1.22 18.06 40.02
CA ALA A 830 -1.95 17.75 38.79
C ALA A 830 -3.42 17.40 39.09
N ASN A 831 -3.68 16.61 40.13
CA ASN A 831 -5.05 16.36 40.59
C ASN A 831 -5.70 17.64 41.16
N GLU A 832 -4.97 18.55 41.82
CA GLU A 832 -5.48 19.82 42.33
C GLU A 832 -5.67 20.88 41.22
N GLN A 833 -4.82 20.89 40.20
CA GLN A 833 -4.94 21.74 39.01
C GLN A 833 -6.10 21.30 38.11
N VAL A 834 -6.29 19.99 37.94
CA VAL A 834 -7.33 19.43 37.07
C VAL A 834 -8.70 19.30 37.78
N ASN A 835 -8.74 18.92 39.06
CA ASN A 835 -10.00 18.74 39.80
C ASN A 835 -10.43 19.98 40.61
N GLY A 836 -9.66 21.06 40.57
CA GLY A 836 -9.84 22.23 41.43
C GLY A 836 -9.51 21.93 42.89
N LYS A 837 -9.18 22.96 43.67
CA LYS A 837 -8.97 22.83 45.12
C LYS A 837 -10.23 22.24 45.74
N THR A 838 -10.18 21.00 46.21
CA THR A 838 -11.17 20.43 47.12
C THR A 838 -11.41 21.43 48.24
N HIS A 839 -12.54 22.14 48.20
CA HIS A 839 -12.99 22.93 49.32
C HIS A 839 -13.28 21.95 50.45
N GLY A 840 -12.47 22.03 51.50
CA GLY A 840 -12.71 21.30 52.73
C GLY A 840 -14.03 21.74 53.34
N GLN A 841 -14.83 20.72 53.72
CA GLN A 841 -16.02 20.74 54.59
C GLN A 841 -17.14 21.74 54.30
#